data_AF-A0A9K3GLB5-F1
#
_entry.id   AF-A0A9K3GLB5-F1
#
_cell.length_a   1.000
_cell.length_b   1.000
_cell.length_c   1.000
_cell.angle_alpha   90.00
_cell.angle_beta   90.00
_cell.angle_gamma   90.00
#
_symmetry.space_group_name_H-M   'P 1'
#
loop_
_entity.id
_entity.type
_entity.pdbx_description
1 polymer ?
#
loop_
_entity_poly.entity_id
_entity_poly.type
_entity_poly.pdbx_seq_one_letter_code
_entity_poly.pdbx_strand_id
1 'polypeptide(L)'
;QGLLLMIPNMYKIAGELLPAVMHVACRTVGTHAQCIFADHSDVYATRGAGWAMLASSSVQECQDLAVVSHIASLEASLPFVHFFDGFRTSHEIAKMSQISPETIASLIPEDAVKQFRNRGVNPEFPVVVGVTSGPDTFFQCAEALNPYYDALPDIVEAAMDKVSAATGRPLSLFDYAGAEDAEHVVVVMGSGAHVVEEAVSYLNERGQKVGVVNVKLFRPFSEKHLRAALPPTCKRVTVLDRVKESTAGAALYLDVLSAVKSRQSDMAHMEVLQGRFGIAGKNFSPTDAVSIFENSQREEPLDDFTVGQREEPMDDFTVGIVDDIIIHSIVDDITMRSLPPPTQKVDTVPDGTVQCMFYGLGADGTVGANKEAISLIADFVPLMEDYQERHAADAAKDVVGNYMPGEPYGDRTKPLYCQGYFAYDAKKSGGLTVSHLRFGSSQIDSPYSIDMADYVACHNPRYLQKYDMVENIRDNGVFMLNSEYTTLEEMEKHMPAHMKAALAAKNVRLFNIDAIKVAEEAGLGQRVNMIMQTAFFALSHVLPLDDAMALLKDSIAKKYGKKGASVVDANCAAVDNTLANLHEIQYDQQKWLAAESVESVESDITVEPVDEERPGFIREWLDHVGSQRGNDLTVAEAGTQVYERYPVGTSAYEKRGIAVNVPLWDEKKCIQCGMCAFACPHAVIRGFLVDKEEAKALPESVKLVKAKGRGVKGLSFGIQASVLDCTGIRAGLHRY
;
A
#
# COMPACT_ATOMS: atom_id res chain seq x y z
N GLN A 1 -4.73 -4.76 -17.93
CA GLN A 1 -5.44 -5.72 -18.81
C GLN A 1 -6.68 -5.13 -19.47
N GLY A 2 -7.69 -4.67 -18.72
CA GLY A 2 -8.91 -4.10 -19.31
C GLY A 2 -8.64 -2.96 -20.30
N LEU A 3 -7.72 -2.05 -19.96
CA LEU A 3 -7.32 -0.94 -20.84
C LEU A 3 -6.72 -1.42 -22.18
N LEU A 4 -5.95 -2.51 -22.20
CA LEU A 4 -5.37 -3.04 -23.44
C LEU A 4 -6.46 -3.48 -24.43
N LEU A 5 -7.56 -4.02 -23.91
CA LEU A 5 -8.71 -4.43 -24.74
C LEU A 5 -9.45 -3.22 -25.34
N MET A 6 -9.24 -2.02 -24.81
CA MET A 6 -9.83 -0.78 -25.31
C MET A 6 -9.01 -0.12 -26.42
N ILE A 7 -7.73 -0.47 -26.58
CA ILE A 7 -6.79 0.15 -27.54
C ILE A 7 -7.39 0.29 -28.95
N PRO A 8 -8.01 -0.75 -29.57
CA PRO A 8 -8.57 -0.60 -30.92
C PRO A 8 -9.64 0.50 -31.02
N ASN A 9 -10.48 0.64 -29.99
CA ASN A 9 -11.48 1.70 -29.94
C ASN A 9 -10.86 3.06 -29.60
N MET A 10 -9.80 3.10 -28.79
CA MET A 10 -9.10 4.34 -28.46
C MET A 10 -8.62 5.06 -29.73
N TYR A 11 -7.99 4.35 -30.67
CA TYR A 11 -7.59 4.93 -31.96
C TYR A 11 -8.78 5.54 -32.74
N LYS A 12 -9.93 4.86 -32.72
CA LYS A 12 -11.14 5.34 -33.39
C LYS A 12 -11.72 6.59 -32.72
N ILE A 13 -11.80 6.60 -31.40
CA ILE A 13 -12.32 7.74 -30.63
C ILE A 13 -11.44 8.98 -30.83
N ALA A 14 -10.12 8.83 -30.80
CA ALA A 14 -9.18 9.92 -31.04
C ALA A 14 -9.22 10.40 -32.50
N GLY A 15 -9.20 9.48 -33.46
CA GLY A 15 -9.25 9.82 -34.89
C GLY A 15 -10.57 10.46 -35.34
N GLU A 16 -11.65 10.28 -34.58
CA GLU A 16 -12.95 10.91 -34.83
C GLU A 16 -13.16 12.21 -34.01
N LEU A 17 -12.13 12.66 -33.26
CA LEU A 17 -12.17 13.88 -32.46
C LEU A 17 -13.37 13.91 -31.50
N LEU A 18 -13.55 12.80 -30.78
CA LEU A 18 -14.62 12.61 -29.83
C LEU A 18 -14.14 12.97 -28.42
N PRO A 19 -14.76 13.96 -27.76
CA PRO A 19 -14.48 14.24 -26.36
C PRO A 19 -14.93 13.06 -25.50
N ALA A 20 -14.01 12.50 -24.73
CA ALA A 20 -14.22 11.38 -23.84
C ALA A 20 -13.14 11.37 -22.76
N VAL A 21 -13.48 10.87 -21.56
CA VAL A 21 -12.51 10.70 -20.48
C VAL A 21 -12.56 9.26 -19.96
N MET A 22 -11.41 8.60 -19.91
CA MET A 22 -11.21 7.34 -19.21
C MET A 22 -10.45 7.61 -17.92
N HIS A 23 -11.04 7.26 -16.78
CA HIS A 23 -10.38 7.28 -15.48
C HIS A 23 -9.72 5.94 -15.20
N VAL A 24 -8.40 5.90 -15.10
CA VAL A 24 -7.62 4.67 -15.00
C VAL A 24 -6.84 4.64 -13.69
N ALA A 25 -7.21 3.70 -12.81
CA ALA A 25 -6.33 3.29 -11.72
C ALA A 25 -5.26 2.34 -12.29
N CYS A 26 -4.06 2.87 -12.57
CA CYS A 26 -3.00 2.17 -13.29
C CYS A 26 -2.58 0.89 -12.57
N ARG A 27 -2.30 -0.15 -13.36
CA ARG A 27 -1.97 -1.48 -12.85
C ARG A 27 -1.04 -2.22 -13.80
N THR A 28 -0.15 -3.03 -13.21
CA THR A 28 0.74 -3.95 -13.92
C THR A 28 0.02 -4.82 -14.96
N VAL A 29 0.52 -4.75 -16.19
CA VAL A 29 0.23 -5.71 -17.25
C VAL A 29 0.93 -7.02 -16.92
N GLY A 30 0.17 -8.10 -16.91
CA GLY A 30 0.72 -9.44 -16.68
C GLY A 30 1.70 -9.82 -17.79
N THR A 31 2.91 -10.17 -17.39
CA THR A 31 4.02 -10.54 -18.28
C THR A 31 4.49 -11.95 -17.95
N HIS A 32 5.44 -12.09 -17.03
CA HIS A 32 5.87 -13.37 -16.47
C HIS A 32 4.88 -13.91 -15.43
N ALA A 33 4.12 -13.03 -14.77
CA ALA A 33 3.07 -13.35 -13.82
C ALA A 33 1.96 -12.28 -13.88
N GLN A 34 0.78 -12.60 -13.34
CA GLN A 34 -0.27 -11.61 -13.15
C GLN A 34 -0.04 -10.81 -11.86
N CYS A 35 -0.12 -9.48 -11.94
CA CYS A 35 -0.04 -8.60 -10.77
C CYS A 35 -1.27 -7.67 -10.71
N ILE A 36 -1.73 -7.36 -9.49
CA ILE A 36 -2.87 -6.47 -9.26
C ILE A 36 -2.50 -5.03 -8.93
N PHE A 37 -1.25 -4.78 -8.60
CA PHE A 37 -0.78 -3.54 -8.03
C PHE A 37 -0.31 -2.54 -9.09
N ALA A 38 -0.01 -1.32 -8.64
CA ALA A 38 0.33 -0.21 -9.51
C ALA A 38 1.67 -0.37 -10.23
N ASP A 39 1.65 -0.11 -11.53
CA ASP A 39 2.73 0.49 -12.29
C ASP A 39 2.08 1.17 -13.51
N HIS A 40 2.88 1.79 -14.38
CA HIS A 40 2.37 2.53 -15.55
C HIS A 40 2.35 1.72 -16.85
N SER A 41 2.56 0.39 -16.78
CA SER A 41 2.65 -0.44 -17.99
C SER A 41 1.36 -0.48 -18.82
N ASP A 42 0.19 -0.39 -18.19
CA ASP A 42 -1.09 -0.38 -18.89
C ASP A 42 -1.32 0.94 -19.63
N VAL A 43 -1.10 2.07 -18.99
CA VAL A 43 -1.22 3.39 -19.63
C VAL A 43 -0.16 3.59 -20.70
N TYR A 44 1.10 3.18 -20.46
CA TYR A 44 2.18 3.29 -21.45
C TYR A 44 1.93 2.45 -22.70
N ALA A 45 1.23 1.32 -22.58
CA ALA A 45 0.81 0.51 -23.72
C ALA A 45 -0.20 1.22 -24.63
N THR A 46 -0.84 2.28 -24.15
CA THR A 46 -1.85 3.06 -24.90
C THR A 46 -1.35 4.40 -25.43
N ARG A 47 -0.10 4.80 -25.12
CA ARG A 47 0.44 6.14 -25.43
C ARG A 47 0.43 6.51 -26.92
N GLY A 48 0.39 5.52 -27.82
CA GLY A 48 0.32 5.72 -29.27
C GLY A 48 -1.10 5.92 -29.82
N ALA A 49 -2.15 5.77 -28.98
CA ALA A 49 -3.54 5.75 -29.43
C ALA A 49 -4.14 7.14 -29.75
N GLY A 50 -3.37 8.23 -29.60
CA GLY A 50 -3.83 9.60 -29.82
C GLY A 50 -4.68 10.16 -28.67
N TRP A 51 -4.64 9.57 -27.48
CA TRP A 51 -5.32 10.11 -26.30
C TRP A 51 -4.38 11.05 -25.55
N ALA A 52 -4.93 12.16 -25.06
CA ALA A 52 -4.25 12.97 -24.06
C ALA A 52 -4.10 12.15 -22.78
N MET A 53 -3.01 12.33 -22.04
CA MET A 53 -2.73 11.54 -20.84
C MET A 53 -2.34 12.47 -19.69
N LEU A 54 -3.17 12.49 -18.65
CA LEU A 54 -3.06 13.38 -17.50
C LEU A 54 -2.91 12.54 -16.22
N ALA A 55 -1.82 12.72 -15.49
CA ALA A 55 -1.46 11.96 -14.30
C ALA A 55 -1.78 12.75 -13.03
N SER A 56 -2.43 12.11 -12.06
CA SER A 56 -2.60 12.60 -10.70
C SER A 56 -1.65 11.90 -9.72
N SER A 57 -1.06 12.67 -8.81
CA SER A 57 -0.09 12.21 -7.82
C SER A 57 -0.70 12.00 -6.42
N SER A 58 -1.85 12.61 -6.12
CA SER A 58 -2.53 12.49 -4.83
C SER A 58 -4.04 12.29 -4.97
N VAL A 59 -4.72 11.96 -3.87
CA VAL A 59 -6.19 11.85 -3.82
C VAL A 59 -6.87 13.18 -4.15
N GLN A 60 -6.30 14.31 -3.71
CA GLN A 60 -6.79 15.65 -4.03
C GLN A 60 -6.67 15.94 -5.52
N GLU A 61 -5.52 15.66 -6.11
CA GLU A 61 -5.29 15.87 -7.55
C GLU A 61 -6.19 14.99 -8.41
N CYS A 62 -6.50 13.76 -7.98
CA CYS A 62 -7.45 12.90 -8.69
C CYS A 62 -8.80 13.59 -8.93
N GLN A 63 -9.29 14.40 -7.98
CA GLN A 63 -10.51 15.18 -8.19
C GLN A 63 -10.26 16.34 -9.15
N ASP A 64 -9.21 17.11 -8.89
CA ASP A 64 -8.96 18.38 -9.58
C ASP A 64 -8.65 18.14 -11.07
N LEU A 65 -7.75 17.19 -11.34
CA LEU A 65 -7.36 16.81 -12.69
C LEU A 65 -8.42 15.97 -13.42
N ALA A 66 -9.32 15.30 -12.69
CA ALA A 66 -10.53 14.76 -13.32
C ALA A 66 -11.38 15.89 -13.90
N VAL A 67 -11.64 16.96 -13.15
CA VAL A 67 -12.38 18.13 -13.65
C VAL A 67 -11.66 18.78 -14.84
N VAL A 68 -10.34 19.00 -14.74
CA VAL A 68 -9.52 19.51 -15.84
C VAL A 68 -9.67 18.63 -17.09
N SER A 69 -9.57 17.31 -16.97
CA SER A 69 -9.64 16.39 -18.11
C SER A 69 -10.99 16.44 -18.84
N HIS A 70 -12.11 16.63 -18.11
CA HIS A 70 -13.44 16.76 -18.74
C HIS A 70 -13.61 18.10 -19.45
N ILE A 71 -13.14 19.20 -18.85
CA ILE A 71 -13.17 20.53 -19.47
C ILE A 71 -12.31 20.53 -20.74
N ALA A 72 -11.04 20.13 -20.61
CA ALA A 72 -10.10 20.13 -21.71
C ALA A 72 -10.52 19.17 -22.84
N SER A 73 -11.08 18.01 -22.51
CA SER A 73 -11.58 17.07 -23.51
C SER A 73 -12.68 17.70 -24.39
N LEU A 74 -13.64 18.40 -23.77
CA LEU A 74 -14.70 19.10 -24.47
C LEU A 74 -14.15 20.24 -25.34
N GLU A 75 -13.30 21.10 -24.78
CA GLU A 75 -12.74 22.27 -25.49
C GLU A 75 -11.85 21.86 -26.66
N ALA A 76 -11.03 20.82 -26.49
CA ALA A 76 -10.14 20.34 -27.54
C ALA A 76 -10.80 19.39 -28.54
N SER A 77 -11.99 18.85 -28.23
CA SER A 77 -12.58 17.72 -28.98
C SER A 77 -11.61 16.53 -29.09
N LEU A 78 -10.83 16.28 -28.05
CA LEU A 78 -9.88 15.17 -27.97
C LEU A 78 -10.14 14.33 -26.72
N PRO A 79 -9.90 13.02 -26.77
CA PRO A 79 -10.15 12.15 -25.63
C PRO A 79 -8.96 12.11 -24.65
N PHE A 80 -9.26 11.90 -23.37
CA PHE A 80 -8.30 11.92 -22.26
C PHE A 80 -8.27 10.60 -21.49
N VAL A 81 -7.07 10.10 -21.19
CA VAL A 81 -6.81 9.16 -20.12
C VAL A 81 -6.37 9.98 -18.91
N HIS A 82 -7.27 10.15 -17.94
CA HIS A 82 -6.90 10.67 -16.62
C HIS A 82 -6.55 9.47 -15.73
N PHE A 83 -5.32 9.41 -15.24
CA PHE A 83 -4.81 8.24 -14.55
C PHE A 83 -4.10 8.56 -13.24
N PHE A 84 -4.08 7.57 -12.35
CA PHE A 84 -3.51 7.64 -11.02
C PHE A 84 -3.12 6.23 -10.56
N ASP A 85 -2.21 6.14 -9.59
CA ASP A 85 -1.60 4.86 -9.23
C ASP A 85 -2.60 3.94 -8.50
N GLY A 86 -2.83 2.75 -9.06
CA GLY A 86 -3.68 1.73 -8.47
C GLY A 86 -3.22 1.29 -7.07
N PHE A 87 -4.16 1.15 -6.15
CA PHE A 87 -3.92 0.95 -4.71
C PHE A 87 -3.27 2.15 -4.03
N ARG A 88 -2.08 2.58 -4.50
CA ARG A 88 -1.28 3.63 -3.86
C ARG A 88 -1.99 4.98 -3.79
N THR A 89 -2.79 5.31 -4.79
CA THR A 89 -3.67 6.49 -4.78
C THR A 89 -5.14 6.07 -4.79
N SER A 90 -5.51 5.06 -5.59
CA SER A 90 -6.94 4.70 -5.76
C SER A 90 -7.61 4.08 -4.53
N HIS A 91 -6.83 3.55 -3.58
CA HIS A 91 -7.34 2.97 -2.32
C HIS A 91 -6.79 3.69 -1.09
N GLU A 92 -5.99 4.74 -1.27
CA GLU A 92 -5.58 5.63 -0.20
C GLU A 92 -6.78 6.47 0.24
N ILE A 93 -6.97 6.56 1.55
CA ILE A 93 -7.95 7.47 2.15
C ILE A 93 -7.16 8.70 2.58
N ALA A 94 -7.48 9.85 2.03
CA ALA A 94 -6.92 11.12 2.45
C ALA A 94 -8.04 12.12 2.72
N LYS A 95 -7.84 13.01 3.68
CA LYS A 95 -8.69 14.19 3.83
C LYS A 95 -8.43 15.13 2.65
N MET A 96 -9.49 15.48 1.94
CA MET A 96 -9.42 16.34 0.75
C MET A 96 -10.49 17.43 0.78
N SER A 97 -10.21 18.53 0.09
CA SER A 97 -11.16 19.61 -0.18
C SER A 97 -12.00 19.26 -1.41
N GLN A 98 -13.28 18.97 -1.20
CA GLN A 98 -14.20 18.62 -2.28
C GLN A 98 -14.61 19.85 -3.10
N ILE A 99 -14.72 19.68 -4.42
CA ILE A 99 -15.33 20.70 -5.30
C ILE A 99 -16.85 20.45 -5.31
N SER A 100 -17.63 21.50 -5.04
CA SER A 100 -19.09 21.38 -5.05
C SER A 100 -19.63 21.04 -6.45
N PRO A 101 -20.72 20.28 -6.57
CA PRO A 101 -21.37 20.04 -7.85
C PRO A 101 -21.73 21.33 -8.61
N GLU A 102 -22.10 22.38 -7.89
CA GLU A 102 -22.43 23.70 -8.46
C GLU A 102 -21.19 24.36 -9.07
N THR A 103 -20.05 24.30 -8.38
CA THR A 103 -18.77 24.78 -8.91
C THR A 103 -18.37 23.99 -10.16
N ILE A 104 -18.46 22.65 -10.14
CA ILE A 104 -18.15 21.82 -11.32
C ILE A 104 -19.06 22.21 -12.49
N ALA A 105 -20.36 22.35 -12.25
CA ALA A 105 -21.32 22.75 -13.29
C ALA A 105 -20.98 24.13 -13.90
N SER A 106 -20.52 25.08 -13.08
CA SER A 106 -20.12 26.41 -13.56
C SER A 106 -18.88 26.43 -14.44
N LEU A 107 -18.06 25.37 -14.38
CA LEU A 107 -16.83 25.25 -15.17
C LEU A 107 -17.04 24.56 -16.53
N ILE A 108 -18.24 24.01 -16.79
CA ILE A 108 -18.53 23.27 -18.03
C ILE A 108 -18.51 24.24 -19.23
N PRO A 109 -17.74 23.94 -20.30
CA PRO A 109 -17.70 24.77 -21.50
C PRO A 109 -18.95 24.53 -22.36
N GLU A 110 -20.04 25.24 -22.06
CA GLU A 110 -21.36 25.09 -22.71
C GLU A 110 -21.32 25.17 -24.23
N ASP A 111 -20.49 26.05 -24.80
CA ASP A 111 -20.39 26.19 -26.25
C ASP A 111 -19.68 24.99 -26.90
N ALA A 112 -18.66 24.42 -26.25
CA ALA A 112 -18.03 23.18 -26.70
C ALA A 112 -19.00 21.99 -26.64
N VAL A 113 -19.84 21.93 -25.60
CA VAL A 113 -20.91 20.91 -25.48
C VAL A 113 -21.91 21.03 -26.63
N LYS A 114 -22.35 22.25 -26.98
CA LYS A 114 -23.24 22.48 -28.13
C LYS A 114 -22.58 22.07 -29.44
N GLN A 115 -21.31 22.41 -29.65
CA GLN A 115 -20.56 22.00 -30.85
C GLN A 115 -20.45 20.49 -30.96
N PHE A 116 -20.16 19.78 -29.87
CA PHE A 116 -20.15 18.32 -29.84
C PHE A 116 -21.51 17.73 -30.23
N ARG A 117 -22.61 18.25 -29.64
CA ARG A 117 -23.98 17.81 -29.97
C ARG A 117 -24.31 18.03 -31.45
N ASN A 118 -23.89 19.16 -32.03
CA ASN A 118 -24.13 19.50 -33.43
C ASN A 118 -23.38 18.58 -34.41
N ARG A 119 -22.26 17.96 -33.98
CA ARG A 119 -21.51 16.97 -34.78
C ARG A 119 -22.04 15.53 -34.61
N GLY A 120 -22.98 15.30 -33.71
CA GLY A 120 -23.52 13.98 -33.42
C GLY A 120 -24.29 13.38 -34.60
N VAL A 121 -24.26 12.05 -34.72
CA VAL A 121 -25.01 11.34 -35.77
C VAL A 121 -26.51 11.46 -35.50
N ASN A 122 -27.24 12.11 -36.42
CA ASN A 122 -28.67 12.36 -36.31
C ASN A 122 -29.35 12.17 -37.68
N PRO A 123 -30.47 11.42 -37.79
CA PRO A 123 -31.18 11.25 -39.06
C PRO A 123 -31.74 12.54 -39.67
N GLU A 124 -31.95 13.60 -38.89
CA GLU A 124 -32.35 14.92 -39.39
C GLU A 124 -31.21 15.65 -40.11
N PHE A 125 -29.95 15.36 -39.75
CA PHE A 125 -28.74 15.90 -40.35
C PHE A 125 -27.71 14.78 -40.59
N PRO A 126 -27.99 13.86 -41.54
CA PRO A 126 -27.26 12.61 -41.64
C PRO A 126 -25.81 12.79 -42.11
N VAL A 127 -24.89 12.05 -41.49
CA VAL A 127 -23.48 11.96 -41.85
C VAL A 127 -23.03 10.49 -41.90
N VAL A 128 -21.97 10.20 -42.66
CA VAL A 128 -21.32 8.88 -42.67
C VAL A 128 -20.00 8.99 -41.92
N VAL A 129 -19.78 8.10 -40.96
CA VAL A 129 -18.57 8.03 -40.13
C VAL A 129 -17.88 6.67 -40.30
N GLY A 130 -16.57 6.62 -40.11
CA GLY A 130 -15.81 5.37 -40.13
C GLY A 130 -15.66 4.71 -41.51
N VAL A 131 -15.61 5.49 -42.59
CA VAL A 131 -15.39 4.97 -43.95
C VAL A 131 -13.99 4.36 -44.12
N THR A 132 -13.88 3.40 -45.04
CA THR A 132 -12.59 2.86 -45.48
C THR A 132 -11.94 3.83 -46.47
N SER A 133 -10.74 4.33 -46.16
CA SER A 133 -10.00 5.26 -47.02
C SER A 133 -8.83 4.57 -47.72
N GLY A 134 -8.51 5.01 -48.94
CA GLY A 134 -7.33 4.58 -49.68
C GLY A 134 -6.07 5.35 -49.26
N PRO A 135 -4.88 4.95 -49.76
CA PRO A 135 -3.62 5.63 -49.48
C PRO A 135 -3.55 7.05 -50.07
N ASP A 136 -4.44 7.38 -51.02
CA ASP A 136 -4.54 8.68 -51.68
C ASP A 136 -5.06 9.81 -50.78
N THR A 137 -5.75 9.46 -49.69
CA THR A 137 -6.42 10.42 -48.79
C THR A 137 -6.12 10.16 -47.32
N PHE A 138 -5.81 8.92 -46.92
CA PHE A 138 -5.63 8.57 -45.51
C PHE A 138 -4.53 9.40 -44.83
N PHE A 139 -3.37 9.56 -45.47
CA PHE A 139 -2.25 10.27 -44.86
C PHE A 139 -2.56 11.77 -44.67
N GLN A 140 -3.15 12.41 -45.67
CA GLN A 140 -3.54 13.82 -45.58
C GLN A 140 -4.60 14.05 -44.49
N CYS A 141 -5.58 13.14 -44.36
CA CYS A 141 -6.58 13.22 -43.29
C CYS A 141 -5.98 12.97 -41.90
N ALA A 142 -4.98 12.08 -41.78
CA ALA A 142 -4.28 11.84 -40.53
C ALA A 142 -3.51 13.09 -40.06
N GLU A 143 -2.77 13.74 -40.97
CA GLU A 143 -2.02 14.98 -40.67
C GLU A 143 -2.94 16.19 -40.44
N ALA A 144 -4.17 16.15 -40.96
CA ALA A 144 -5.16 17.20 -40.68
C ALA A 144 -5.62 17.25 -39.21
N LEU A 145 -5.25 16.25 -38.40
CA LEU A 145 -5.50 16.24 -36.96
C LEU A 145 -4.48 17.09 -36.17
N ASN A 146 -3.30 17.37 -36.73
CA ASN A 146 -2.20 18.02 -36.00
C ASN A 146 -2.59 19.32 -35.28
N PRO A 147 -3.37 20.26 -35.88
CA PRO A 147 -3.76 21.48 -35.19
C PRO A 147 -4.52 21.27 -33.88
N TYR A 148 -5.26 20.15 -33.74
CA TYR A 148 -5.94 19.82 -32.49
C TYR A 148 -4.95 19.42 -31.39
N TYR A 149 -3.91 18.66 -31.73
CA TYR A 149 -2.88 18.22 -30.78
C TYR A 149 -1.88 19.34 -30.47
N ASP A 150 -1.53 20.17 -31.44
CA ASP A 150 -0.61 21.31 -31.26
C ASP A 150 -1.19 22.33 -30.26
N ALA A 151 -2.50 22.57 -30.29
CA ALA A 151 -3.19 23.48 -29.37
C ALA A 151 -3.50 22.85 -28.00
N LEU A 152 -3.41 21.52 -27.87
CA LEU A 152 -3.89 20.80 -26.70
C LEU A 152 -3.17 21.18 -25.39
N PRO A 153 -1.83 21.33 -25.31
CA PRO A 153 -1.16 21.76 -24.07
C PRO A 153 -1.73 23.06 -23.51
N ASP A 154 -1.90 24.09 -24.37
CA ASP A 154 -2.42 25.39 -23.95
C ASP A 154 -3.89 25.31 -23.51
N ILE A 155 -4.69 24.43 -24.12
CA ILE A 155 -6.08 24.15 -23.68
C ILE A 155 -6.09 23.48 -22.30
N VAL A 156 -5.18 22.52 -22.05
CA VAL A 156 -5.08 21.88 -20.73
C VAL A 156 -4.63 22.89 -19.67
N GLU A 157 -3.64 23.73 -19.97
CA GLU A 157 -3.18 24.79 -19.06
C GLU A 157 -4.32 25.78 -18.74
N ALA A 158 -5.07 26.22 -19.75
CA ALA A 158 -6.24 27.08 -19.52
C ALA A 158 -7.35 26.39 -18.68
N ALA A 159 -7.53 25.08 -18.83
CA ALA A 159 -8.45 24.31 -17.99
C ALA A 159 -7.94 24.18 -16.55
N MET A 160 -6.63 23.98 -16.37
CA MET A 160 -5.95 24.00 -15.07
C MET A 160 -6.11 25.37 -14.39
N ASP A 161 -5.95 26.48 -15.11
CA ASP A 161 -6.16 27.83 -14.58
C ASP A 161 -7.59 28.05 -14.07
N LYS A 162 -8.59 27.59 -14.82
CA LYS A 162 -10.00 27.67 -14.42
C LYS A 162 -10.26 26.92 -13.12
N VAL A 163 -9.75 25.69 -13.01
CA VAL A 163 -9.87 24.87 -11.80
C VAL A 163 -9.09 25.49 -10.65
N SER A 164 -7.88 26.01 -10.91
CA SER A 164 -7.05 26.70 -9.92
C SER A 164 -7.76 27.93 -9.36
N ALA A 165 -8.36 28.75 -10.22
CA ALA A 165 -9.14 29.92 -9.81
C ALA A 165 -10.38 29.56 -8.99
N ALA A 166 -11.06 28.46 -9.33
CA ALA A 166 -12.24 28.01 -8.61
C ALA A 166 -11.93 27.38 -7.24
N THR A 167 -10.73 26.85 -7.08
CA THR A 167 -10.36 26.02 -5.93
C THR A 167 -9.30 26.62 -5.02
N GLY A 168 -8.55 27.60 -5.51
CA GLY A 168 -7.37 28.19 -4.87
C GLY A 168 -6.12 27.30 -4.92
N ARG A 169 -6.16 26.15 -5.62
CA ARG A 169 -5.03 25.21 -5.71
C ARG A 169 -4.34 25.36 -7.06
N PRO A 170 -3.08 25.83 -7.13
CA PRO A 170 -2.38 26.00 -8.40
C PRO A 170 -2.14 24.64 -9.05
N LEU A 171 -2.35 24.57 -10.36
CA LEU A 171 -2.11 23.41 -11.20
C LEU A 171 -1.27 23.85 -12.40
N SER A 172 -0.29 23.05 -12.81
CA SER A 172 0.44 23.26 -14.05
C SER A 172 0.70 21.94 -14.79
N LEU A 173 1.15 22.02 -16.04
CA LEU A 173 1.44 20.83 -16.84
C LEU A 173 2.64 20.03 -16.29
N PHE A 174 3.59 20.75 -15.68
CA PHE A 174 4.84 20.26 -15.10
C PHE A 174 5.14 21.05 -13.82
N ASP A 175 4.82 20.50 -12.65
CA ASP A 175 5.02 21.21 -11.38
C ASP A 175 6.46 21.02 -10.89
N TYR A 176 7.18 22.11 -10.68
CA TYR A 176 8.52 22.10 -10.09
C TYR A 176 8.45 22.38 -8.59
N ALA A 177 9.19 21.60 -7.79
CA ALA A 177 9.43 21.86 -6.38
C ALA A 177 10.91 21.63 -6.04
N GLY A 178 11.51 22.54 -5.25
CA GLY A 178 12.91 22.44 -4.83
C GLY A 178 13.63 23.78 -4.86
N ALA A 179 14.96 23.73 -4.74
CA ALA A 179 15.80 24.92 -4.73
C ALA A 179 15.79 25.65 -6.10
N GLU A 180 15.59 26.96 -6.12
CA GLU A 180 15.63 27.76 -7.37
C GLU A 180 16.95 27.61 -8.14
N ASP A 181 18.05 27.32 -7.44
CA ASP A 181 19.38 27.06 -7.98
C ASP A 181 19.76 25.57 -7.99
N ALA A 182 18.77 24.67 -8.06
CA ALA A 182 19.01 23.22 -8.09
C ALA A 182 19.98 22.82 -9.21
N GLU A 183 20.90 21.93 -8.87
CA GLU A 183 21.89 21.36 -9.78
C GLU A 183 21.51 19.93 -10.20
N HIS A 184 20.66 19.25 -9.42
CA HIS A 184 20.17 17.90 -9.69
C HIS A 184 18.64 17.87 -9.57
N VAL A 185 17.97 17.45 -10.65
CA VAL A 185 16.51 17.43 -10.71
C VAL A 185 16.00 16.05 -11.07
N VAL A 186 15.01 15.55 -10.34
CA VAL A 186 14.31 14.31 -10.67
C VAL A 186 13.05 14.64 -11.46
N VAL A 187 12.81 13.98 -12.60
CA VAL A 187 11.55 14.06 -13.36
C VAL A 187 10.78 12.76 -13.14
N VAL A 188 9.57 12.85 -12.63
CA VAL A 188 8.76 11.69 -12.22
C VAL A 188 7.27 11.99 -12.40
N MET A 189 6.46 10.92 -12.41
CA MET A 189 5.02 11.00 -12.65
C MET A 189 4.25 10.12 -11.66
N GLY A 190 3.01 10.52 -11.34
CA GLY A 190 2.14 9.79 -10.41
C GLY A 190 2.57 9.97 -8.96
N SER A 191 2.17 9.04 -8.08
CA SER A 191 2.34 9.18 -6.63
C SER A 191 3.80 9.23 -6.17
N GLY A 192 4.74 8.68 -6.97
CA GLY A 192 6.17 8.77 -6.67
C GLY A 192 6.68 10.22 -6.59
N ALA A 193 6.00 11.17 -7.22
CA ALA A 193 6.41 12.57 -7.20
C ALA A 193 6.40 13.19 -5.81
N HIS A 194 5.36 12.94 -4.99
CA HIS A 194 5.32 13.48 -3.62
C HIS A 194 6.36 12.83 -2.71
N VAL A 195 6.71 11.56 -2.94
CA VAL A 195 7.82 10.92 -2.21
C VAL A 195 9.15 11.62 -2.49
N VAL A 196 9.40 11.94 -3.76
CA VAL A 196 10.61 12.68 -4.15
C VAL A 196 10.56 14.12 -3.64
N GLU A 197 9.40 14.77 -3.64
CA GLU A 197 9.21 16.13 -3.12
C GLU A 197 9.49 16.22 -1.61
N GLU A 198 9.04 15.25 -0.82
CA GLU A 198 9.40 15.16 0.60
C GLU A 198 10.91 14.98 0.79
N ALA A 199 11.56 14.11 0.00
CA ALA A 199 13.00 13.94 0.04
C ALA A 199 13.77 15.21 -0.40
N VAL A 200 13.28 15.92 -1.42
CA VAL A 200 13.82 17.23 -1.85
C VAL A 200 13.73 18.24 -0.72
N SER A 201 12.60 18.34 -0.05
CA SER A 201 12.40 19.24 1.09
C SER A 201 13.42 18.95 2.20
N TYR A 202 13.53 17.66 2.59
CA TYR A 202 14.51 17.19 3.57
C TYR A 202 15.97 17.52 3.21
N LEU A 203 16.34 17.35 1.93
CA LEU A 203 17.71 17.61 1.44
C LEU A 203 17.99 19.11 1.27
N ASN A 204 17.01 19.91 0.81
CA ASN A 204 17.14 21.36 0.67
C ASN A 204 17.31 22.05 2.03
N GLU A 205 16.58 21.61 3.07
CA GLU A 205 16.80 22.08 4.45
C GLU A 205 18.22 21.83 4.96
N ARG A 206 18.91 20.84 4.38
CA ARG A 206 20.32 20.49 4.66
C ARG A 206 21.30 21.14 3.67
N GLY A 207 20.83 22.12 2.90
CA GLY A 207 21.65 22.93 1.99
C GLY A 207 21.98 22.25 0.66
N GLN A 208 21.38 21.10 0.34
CA GLN A 208 21.58 20.48 -0.97
C GLN A 208 20.74 21.18 -2.05
N LYS A 209 21.29 21.25 -3.25
CA LYS A 209 20.68 21.92 -4.42
C LYS A 209 19.96 20.93 -5.30
N VAL A 210 18.85 20.41 -4.80
CA VAL A 210 18.04 19.39 -5.47
C VAL A 210 16.63 19.90 -5.76
N GLY A 211 15.98 19.31 -6.76
CA GLY A 211 14.57 19.57 -7.07
C GLY A 211 13.87 18.40 -7.74
N VAL A 212 12.58 18.53 -7.94
CA VAL A 212 11.71 17.56 -8.60
C VAL A 212 10.78 18.26 -9.58
N VAL A 213 10.53 17.62 -10.71
CA VAL A 213 9.46 17.97 -11.66
C VAL A 213 8.44 16.84 -11.67
N ASN A 214 7.21 17.16 -11.26
CA ASN A 214 6.06 16.29 -11.32
C ASN A 214 5.31 16.48 -12.65
N VAL A 215 5.33 15.46 -13.50
CA VAL A 215 4.70 15.51 -14.82
C VAL A 215 3.19 15.25 -14.68
N LYS A 216 2.37 16.25 -14.97
CA LYS A 216 0.91 16.09 -15.04
C LYS A 216 0.48 15.71 -16.44
N LEU A 217 0.83 16.50 -17.45
CA LEU A 217 0.47 16.21 -18.85
C LEU A 217 1.56 15.38 -19.53
N PHE A 218 1.37 14.06 -19.54
CA PHE A 218 2.29 13.13 -20.22
C PHE A 218 2.10 13.14 -21.74
N ARG A 219 0.85 13.27 -22.22
CA ARG A 219 0.54 13.35 -23.66
C ARG A 219 -0.50 14.42 -23.94
N PRO A 220 -0.32 15.24 -25.00
CA PRO A 220 0.92 15.41 -25.77
C PRO A 220 2.04 15.96 -24.89
N PHE A 221 3.27 15.50 -25.13
CA PHE A 221 4.41 15.89 -24.31
C PHE A 221 4.91 17.28 -24.73
N SER A 222 4.72 18.28 -23.87
CA SER A 222 5.07 19.66 -24.22
C SER A 222 6.49 20.01 -23.78
N GLU A 223 7.44 19.90 -24.71
CA GLU A 223 8.85 20.22 -24.42
C GLU A 223 9.06 21.66 -23.93
N LYS A 224 8.24 22.60 -24.42
CA LYS A 224 8.27 24.02 -24.01
C LYS A 224 8.03 24.14 -22.50
N HIS A 225 6.99 23.48 -21.99
CA HIS A 225 6.59 23.61 -20.58
C HIS A 225 7.54 22.81 -19.68
N LEU A 226 8.05 21.65 -20.11
CA LEU A 226 9.10 20.95 -19.38
C LEU A 226 10.36 21.82 -19.23
N ARG A 227 10.84 22.42 -20.31
CA ARG A 227 12.01 23.31 -20.28
C ARG A 227 11.78 24.50 -19.35
N ALA A 228 10.58 25.08 -19.35
CA ALA A 228 10.24 26.17 -18.45
C ALA A 228 10.24 25.76 -16.95
N ALA A 229 9.96 24.48 -16.65
CA ALA A 229 9.95 23.95 -15.29
C ALA A 229 11.36 23.57 -14.78
N LEU A 230 12.35 23.38 -15.67
CA LEU A 230 13.71 23.01 -15.28
C LEU A 230 14.56 24.26 -14.93
N PRO A 231 15.21 24.30 -13.75
CA PRO A 231 16.13 25.38 -13.41
C PRO A 231 17.30 25.47 -14.40
N PRO A 232 17.70 26.67 -14.84
CA PRO A 232 18.85 26.85 -15.74
C PRO A 232 20.19 26.39 -15.15
N THR A 233 20.27 26.27 -13.82
CA THR A 233 21.44 25.78 -13.06
C THR A 233 21.56 24.26 -13.04
N CYS A 234 20.52 23.54 -13.48
CA CYS A 234 20.48 22.09 -13.45
C CYS A 234 21.63 21.52 -14.31
N LYS A 235 22.38 20.60 -13.75
CA LYS A 235 23.48 19.87 -14.41
C LYS A 235 23.03 18.47 -14.81
N ARG A 236 22.18 17.84 -13.98
CA ARG A 236 21.67 16.47 -14.17
C ARG A 236 20.18 16.38 -13.99
N VAL A 237 19.54 15.71 -14.94
CA VAL A 237 18.13 15.31 -14.87
C VAL A 237 18.06 13.80 -14.71
N THR A 238 17.49 13.30 -13.62
CA THR A 238 17.24 11.87 -13.43
C THR A 238 15.77 11.57 -13.65
N VAL A 239 15.47 10.74 -14.65
CA VAL A 239 14.08 10.40 -15.02
C VAL A 239 13.69 9.08 -14.41
N LEU A 240 12.57 9.05 -13.68
CA LEU A 240 12.06 7.86 -13.02
C LEU A 240 10.80 7.35 -13.71
N ASP A 241 10.92 6.16 -14.31
CA ASP A 241 9.82 5.46 -14.95
C ASP A 241 9.27 4.36 -14.03
N ARG A 242 7.97 4.42 -13.76
CA ARG A 242 7.24 3.38 -13.01
C ARG A 242 6.81 2.24 -13.94
N VAL A 243 7.72 1.76 -14.78
CA VAL A 243 7.47 0.69 -15.77
C VAL A 243 8.78 0.03 -16.18
N LYS A 244 8.72 -1.22 -16.66
CA LYS A 244 9.84 -1.86 -17.35
C LYS A 244 9.46 -2.11 -18.81
N GLU A 245 10.15 -1.43 -19.73
CA GLU A 245 10.12 -1.72 -21.17
C GLU A 245 11.46 -2.33 -21.59
N SER A 246 11.44 -3.37 -22.44
CA SER A 246 12.64 -3.96 -23.02
C SER A 246 13.07 -3.20 -24.29
N THR A 247 13.31 -1.90 -24.13
CA THR A 247 13.65 -0.92 -25.17
C THR A 247 14.94 -0.18 -24.79
N ALA A 248 15.38 0.79 -25.60
CA ALA A 248 16.56 1.63 -25.29
C ALA A 248 16.37 2.54 -24.04
N GLY A 249 15.14 2.61 -23.53
CA GLY A 249 14.72 3.39 -22.39
C GLY A 249 13.20 3.42 -22.32
N ALA A 250 12.64 3.73 -21.15
CA ALA A 250 11.20 3.85 -20.98
C ALA A 250 10.68 5.19 -21.53
N ALA A 251 9.37 5.29 -21.76
CA ALA A 251 8.79 6.39 -22.53
C ALA A 251 9.05 7.78 -21.93
N LEU A 252 8.93 7.97 -20.61
CA LEU A 252 9.16 9.29 -20.01
C LEU A 252 10.63 9.70 -20.13
N TYR A 253 11.56 8.79 -19.84
CA TYR A 253 12.99 9.04 -20.08
C TYR A 253 13.27 9.45 -21.53
N LEU A 254 12.73 8.74 -22.52
CA LEU A 254 12.97 9.06 -23.94
C LEU A 254 12.40 10.44 -24.32
N ASP A 255 11.23 10.80 -23.80
CA ASP A 255 10.62 12.12 -24.06
C ASP A 255 11.44 13.25 -23.43
N VAL A 256 11.88 13.09 -22.18
CA VAL A 256 12.74 14.06 -21.49
C VAL A 256 14.10 14.17 -22.16
N LEU A 257 14.73 13.04 -22.51
CA LEU A 257 15.99 13.01 -23.24
C LEU A 257 15.86 13.78 -24.57
N SER A 258 14.79 13.54 -25.32
CA SER A 258 14.51 14.27 -26.57
C SER A 258 14.35 15.77 -26.31
N ALA A 259 13.57 16.17 -25.31
CA ALA A 259 13.31 17.57 -24.99
C ALA A 259 14.58 18.33 -24.54
N VAL A 260 15.44 17.68 -23.75
CA VAL A 260 16.70 18.24 -23.23
C VAL A 260 17.78 18.29 -24.31
N LYS A 261 17.90 17.24 -25.14
CA LYS A 261 18.95 17.12 -26.17
C LYS A 261 18.54 17.63 -27.55
N SER A 262 17.34 18.21 -27.69
CA SER A 262 16.89 18.76 -28.97
C SER A 262 17.82 19.88 -29.45
N ARG A 263 17.93 20.07 -30.78
CA ARG A 263 18.82 21.08 -31.39
C ARG A 263 18.48 22.52 -31.00
N GLN A 264 17.27 22.73 -30.50
CA GLN A 264 16.74 24.03 -30.09
C GLN A 264 16.91 24.26 -28.57
N SER A 265 17.37 23.25 -27.83
CA SER A 265 17.52 23.30 -26.38
C SER A 265 18.84 23.97 -25.98
N ASP A 266 18.73 24.98 -25.13
CA ASP A 266 19.83 25.57 -24.37
C ASP A 266 20.28 24.66 -23.20
N MET A 267 19.49 23.66 -22.87
CA MET A 267 19.73 22.66 -21.82
C MET A 267 20.51 21.44 -22.32
N ALA A 268 20.99 21.43 -23.57
CA ALA A 268 21.70 20.29 -24.15
C ALA A 268 22.97 19.87 -23.37
N HIS A 269 23.50 20.75 -22.53
CA HIS A 269 24.62 20.50 -21.63
C HIS A 269 24.26 19.56 -20.46
N MET A 270 22.98 19.47 -20.07
CA MET A 270 22.53 18.64 -18.94
C MET A 270 22.72 17.15 -19.26
N GLU A 271 23.24 16.39 -18.31
CA GLU A 271 23.25 14.93 -18.38
C GLU A 271 21.87 14.38 -17.99
N VAL A 272 21.40 13.34 -18.70
CA VAL A 272 20.09 12.74 -18.44
C VAL A 272 20.30 11.28 -18.05
N LEU A 273 19.94 10.95 -16.82
CA LEU A 273 20.00 9.60 -16.27
C LEU A 273 18.60 8.98 -16.26
N GLN A 274 18.52 7.66 -16.27
CA GLN A 274 17.26 6.92 -16.18
C GLN A 274 17.27 5.93 -15.02
N GLY A 275 16.12 5.79 -14.36
CA GLY A 275 15.89 4.85 -13.28
C GLY A 275 14.48 4.27 -13.30
N ARG A 276 14.32 3.09 -12.69
CA ARG A 276 13.01 2.45 -12.50
C ARG A 276 12.70 2.28 -11.03
N PHE A 277 11.43 2.49 -10.68
CA PHE A 277 10.96 2.40 -9.30
C PHE A 277 9.54 1.84 -9.24
N GLY A 278 9.13 1.37 -8.07
CA GLY A 278 7.71 1.19 -7.71
C GLY A 278 6.88 0.24 -8.59
N ILE A 279 7.52 -0.59 -9.42
CA ILE A 279 6.85 -1.54 -10.32
C ILE A 279 6.07 -2.55 -9.49
N ALA A 280 4.86 -2.94 -9.94
CA ALA A 280 4.00 -3.89 -9.23
C ALA A 280 3.69 -3.48 -7.78
N GLY A 281 3.59 -2.17 -7.52
CA GLY A 281 3.31 -1.62 -6.20
C GLY A 281 4.44 -1.79 -5.20
N LYS A 282 5.67 -2.10 -5.65
CA LYS A 282 6.85 -2.08 -4.79
C LYS A 282 6.90 -0.75 -4.04
N ASN A 283 7.21 -0.81 -2.74
CA ASN A 283 7.31 0.39 -1.92
C ASN A 283 8.41 1.30 -2.49
N PHE A 284 8.17 2.60 -2.43
CA PHE A 284 9.14 3.62 -2.81
C PHE A 284 9.08 4.70 -1.74
N SER A 285 10.11 4.75 -0.90
CA SER A 285 10.19 5.57 0.30
C SER A 285 11.01 6.85 0.05
N PRO A 286 10.95 7.84 0.97
CA PRO A 286 11.85 8.98 0.93
C PRO A 286 13.32 8.57 1.03
N THR A 287 13.61 7.51 1.78
CA THR A 287 14.94 6.89 1.85
C THR A 287 15.41 6.42 0.47
N ASP A 288 14.55 5.76 -0.29
CA ASP A 288 14.83 5.39 -1.68
C ASP A 288 15.09 6.63 -2.55
N ALA A 289 14.28 7.68 -2.41
CA ALA A 289 14.45 8.92 -3.17
C ALA A 289 15.76 9.66 -2.83
N VAL A 290 16.22 9.64 -1.58
CA VAL A 290 17.52 10.19 -1.17
C VAL A 290 18.66 9.48 -1.90
N SER A 291 18.61 8.14 -2.03
CA SER A 291 19.65 7.39 -2.76
C SER A 291 19.79 7.80 -4.23
N ILE A 292 18.70 8.28 -4.84
CA ILE A 292 18.68 8.74 -6.24
C ILE A 292 19.45 10.06 -6.35
N PHE A 293 19.27 10.98 -5.41
CA PHE A 293 20.03 12.21 -5.37
C PHE A 293 21.49 11.96 -5.04
N GLU A 294 21.79 11.08 -4.09
CA GLU A 294 23.17 10.66 -3.78
C GLU A 294 23.86 10.07 -5.01
N ASN A 295 23.18 9.22 -5.79
CA ASN A 295 23.71 8.72 -7.06
C ASN A 295 23.96 9.84 -8.07
N SER A 296 23.01 10.77 -8.23
CA SER A 296 23.11 11.87 -9.19
C SER A 296 24.24 12.86 -8.88
N GLN A 297 24.61 13.00 -7.61
CA GLN A 297 25.63 13.92 -7.09
C GLN A 297 27.06 13.36 -7.12
N ARG A 298 27.26 12.10 -7.53
CA ARG A 298 28.60 11.50 -7.56
C ARG A 298 29.49 12.20 -8.58
N GLU A 299 30.69 12.56 -8.12
CA GLU A 299 31.76 13.19 -8.91
C GLU A 299 33.10 12.41 -8.85
N GLU A 300 33.37 11.61 -7.81
CA GLU A 300 34.62 10.82 -7.62
C GLU A 300 34.33 9.38 -7.08
N PRO A 301 35.22 8.40 -7.29
CA PRO A 301 35.06 7.01 -6.81
C PRO A 301 35.12 6.89 -5.27
N LEU A 302 34.37 5.94 -4.70
CA LEU A 302 34.51 5.59 -3.28
C LEU A 302 35.74 4.69 -3.07
N ASP A 303 36.61 5.06 -2.14
CA ASP A 303 37.73 4.22 -1.71
C ASP A 303 37.24 2.99 -0.91
N ASP A 304 37.81 1.82 -1.25
CA ASP A 304 37.89 0.55 -0.50
C ASP A 304 36.78 -0.53 -0.69
N PHE A 305 37.09 -1.50 -1.55
CA PHE A 305 36.79 -2.95 -1.51
C PHE A 305 35.39 -3.48 -1.13
N THR A 306 34.34 -3.05 -1.84
CA THR A 306 33.12 -3.86 -2.00
C THR A 306 32.67 -3.92 -3.47
N VAL A 307 32.19 -5.10 -3.89
CA VAL A 307 31.80 -5.43 -5.27
C VAL A 307 30.66 -4.49 -5.71
N GLY A 308 30.88 -3.69 -6.77
CA GLY A 308 29.84 -2.83 -7.37
C GLY A 308 30.16 -1.35 -7.56
N GLN A 309 31.42 -0.92 -7.59
CA GLN A 309 31.78 0.50 -7.74
C GLN A 309 31.95 0.88 -9.23
N ARG A 310 31.05 1.71 -9.76
CA ARG A 310 31.23 2.43 -11.03
C ARG A 310 31.79 3.83 -10.75
N GLU A 311 32.72 4.30 -11.58
CA GLU A 311 33.38 5.62 -11.48
C GLU A 311 32.43 6.81 -11.76
N GLU A 312 31.27 6.54 -12.36
CA GLU A 312 30.27 7.53 -12.79
C GLU A 312 28.91 7.26 -12.11
N PRO A 313 28.02 8.27 -11.99
CA PRO A 313 26.64 8.05 -11.59
C PRO A 313 26.03 6.87 -12.33
N MET A 314 25.33 6.02 -11.60
CA MET A 314 24.70 4.88 -12.24
C MET A 314 23.56 5.35 -13.13
N ASP A 315 23.62 4.96 -14.41
CA ASP A 315 22.52 5.04 -15.36
C ASP A 315 21.82 3.68 -15.52
N ASP A 316 20.56 3.69 -15.98
CA ASP A 316 19.70 2.52 -16.15
C ASP A 316 19.51 1.69 -14.86
N PHE A 317 19.37 2.39 -13.73
CA PHE A 317 19.30 1.79 -12.40
C PHE A 317 17.87 1.35 -12.01
N THR A 318 17.78 0.62 -10.90
CA THR A 318 16.56 0.24 -10.20
C THR A 318 16.64 0.65 -8.73
N VAL A 319 15.49 0.97 -8.13
CA VAL A 319 15.40 1.32 -6.70
C VAL A 319 14.31 0.48 -6.02
N GLY A 320 14.55 0.07 -4.78
CA GLY A 320 13.63 -0.73 -3.97
C GLY A 320 13.70 -2.25 -4.19
N ILE A 321 14.76 -2.74 -4.84
CA ILE A 321 15.10 -4.17 -4.99
C ILE A 321 16.61 -4.37 -4.80
N VAL A 322 17.10 -5.61 -4.77
CA VAL A 322 18.54 -5.91 -4.79
C VAL A 322 18.87 -6.70 -6.07
N ASP A 323 19.46 -6.04 -7.06
CA ASP A 323 19.84 -6.67 -8.34
C ASP A 323 21.29 -7.18 -8.31
N ASP A 324 21.44 -8.46 -8.00
CA ASP A 324 22.69 -9.21 -7.85
C ASP A 324 22.89 -10.28 -8.95
N ILE A 325 22.11 -10.25 -10.04
CA ILE A 325 22.23 -11.25 -11.11
C ILE A 325 23.63 -11.25 -11.73
N ILE A 326 24.23 -12.45 -11.80
CA ILE A 326 25.44 -12.76 -12.57
C ILE A 326 25.05 -13.54 -13.84
N ILE A 327 25.17 -12.93 -15.02
CA ILE A 327 24.81 -13.57 -16.29
C ILE A 327 25.93 -14.51 -16.75
N HIS A 328 25.91 -15.78 -16.33
CA HIS A 328 26.96 -16.78 -16.66
C HIS A 328 27.01 -17.27 -18.13
N SER A 329 26.45 -16.55 -19.10
CA SER A 329 26.30 -17.12 -20.45
C SER A 329 26.71 -16.27 -21.66
N ILE A 330 27.40 -15.14 -21.54
CA ILE A 330 28.13 -14.52 -22.69
C ILE A 330 29.14 -13.43 -22.28
N VAL A 331 29.08 -12.88 -21.06
CA VAL A 331 30.13 -12.01 -20.46
C VAL A 331 30.05 -12.24 -18.95
N ASP A 332 31.16 -12.38 -18.23
CA ASP A 332 31.21 -12.41 -16.76
C ASP A 332 30.83 -11.03 -16.17
N ASP A 333 29.67 -10.48 -16.53
CA ASP A 333 29.15 -9.20 -16.05
C ASP A 333 28.01 -9.44 -15.05
N ILE A 334 28.18 -8.89 -13.86
CA ILE A 334 27.12 -8.71 -12.86
C ILE A 334 26.34 -7.46 -13.25
N THR A 335 25.02 -7.52 -13.40
CA THR A 335 24.24 -6.36 -13.88
C THR A 335 24.30 -5.17 -12.90
N MET A 336 24.40 -5.45 -11.60
CA MET A 336 24.53 -4.50 -10.48
C MET A 336 23.67 -3.24 -10.64
N ARG A 337 22.42 -3.37 -11.13
CA ARG A 337 21.58 -2.22 -11.48
C ARG A 337 20.92 -1.54 -10.31
N SER A 338 21.02 -2.11 -9.11
CA SER A 338 20.38 -1.52 -7.95
C SER A 338 21.23 -0.42 -7.32
N LEU A 339 20.58 0.70 -7.00
CA LEU A 339 21.17 1.61 -6.03
C LEU A 339 21.19 0.93 -4.64
N PRO A 340 22.29 1.06 -3.88
CA PRO A 340 22.28 0.64 -2.49
C PRO A 340 21.29 1.51 -1.71
N PRO A 341 20.48 0.93 -0.80
CA PRO A 341 19.72 1.76 0.11
C PRO A 341 20.68 2.61 0.96
N PRO A 342 20.30 3.84 1.32
CA PRO A 342 21.05 4.65 2.27
C PRO A 342 21.25 3.88 3.57
N THR A 343 22.38 4.12 4.23
CA THR A 343 22.75 3.45 5.48
C THR A 343 21.81 3.79 6.66
N GLN A 344 20.98 4.82 6.51
CA GLN A 344 20.02 5.27 7.53
C GLN A 344 18.66 5.59 6.90
N LYS A 345 17.57 5.10 7.50
CA LYS A 345 16.19 5.50 7.16
C LYS A 345 16.01 6.99 7.45
N VAL A 346 15.33 7.72 6.56
CA VAL A 346 15.03 9.14 6.74
C VAL A 346 13.55 9.34 7.01
N ASP A 347 13.22 10.16 8.02
CA ASP A 347 11.83 10.55 8.31
C ASP A 347 11.58 11.93 7.69
N THR A 348 10.65 11.97 6.72
CA THR A 348 10.35 13.18 5.95
C THR A 348 8.89 13.61 6.08
N VAL A 349 8.09 12.91 6.90
CA VAL A 349 6.73 13.37 7.18
C VAL A 349 6.77 14.72 7.90
N PRO A 350 5.77 15.61 7.73
CA PRO A 350 5.73 16.88 8.43
C PRO A 350 5.84 16.73 9.95
N ASP A 351 6.54 17.65 10.60
CA ASP A 351 6.68 17.66 12.06
C ASP A 351 5.33 17.56 12.79
N GLY A 352 5.29 16.73 13.82
CA GLY A 352 4.07 16.45 14.59
C GLY A 352 3.10 15.45 13.92
N THR A 353 3.49 14.82 12.80
CA THR A 353 2.70 13.74 12.20
C THR A 353 2.83 12.46 13.01
N VAL A 354 1.70 11.96 13.53
CA VAL A 354 1.60 10.68 14.23
C VAL A 354 1.41 9.56 13.21
N GLN A 355 2.26 8.54 13.24
CA GLN A 355 2.28 7.40 12.32
C GLN A 355 1.89 6.10 13.06
N CYS A 356 0.86 5.40 12.59
CA CYS A 356 0.31 4.22 13.27
C CYS A 356 0.20 3.01 12.35
N MET A 357 0.62 1.84 12.84
CA MET A 357 0.51 0.55 12.14
C MET A 357 -0.37 -0.44 12.89
N PHE A 358 -1.23 -1.17 12.18
CA PHE A 358 -2.16 -2.13 12.79
C PHE A 358 -2.13 -3.46 12.05
N TYR A 359 -1.73 -4.52 12.75
CA TYR A 359 -1.70 -5.89 12.28
C TYR A 359 -2.98 -6.60 12.73
N GLY A 360 -3.90 -6.79 11.78
CA GLY A 360 -5.21 -7.41 11.99
C GLY A 360 -5.40 -8.69 11.17
N LEU A 361 -6.34 -9.51 11.59
CA LEU A 361 -6.78 -10.72 10.88
C LEU A 361 -7.94 -10.40 9.93
N GLY A 362 -7.88 -10.90 8.70
CA GLY A 362 -8.96 -10.71 7.73
C GLY A 362 -10.34 -11.11 8.30
N ALA A 363 -11.25 -10.13 8.34
CA ALA A 363 -12.61 -10.17 8.91
C ALA A 363 -12.73 -10.04 10.45
N ASP A 364 -11.68 -9.61 11.16
CA ASP A 364 -11.75 -9.28 12.59
C ASP A 364 -12.35 -7.89 12.90
N GLY A 365 -12.46 -7.02 11.89
CA GLY A 365 -12.99 -5.66 12.01
C GLY A 365 -11.95 -4.54 12.11
N THR A 366 -10.65 -4.87 12.16
CA THR A 366 -9.53 -3.91 12.31
C THR A 366 -9.55 -2.81 11.24
N VAL A 367 -9.56 -3.19 9.97
CA VAL A 367 -9.62 -2.23 8.85
C VAL A 367 -10.87 -1.34 8.93
N GLY A 368 -12.00 -1.90 9.34
CA GLY A 368 -13.24 -1.13 9.49
C GLY A 368 -13.15 -0.10 10.61
N ALA A 369 -12.60 -0.48 11.75
CA ALA A 369 -12.35 0.42 12.88
C ALA A 369 -11.35 1.53 12.51
N ASN A 370 -10.30 1.20 11.76
CA ASN A 370 -9.31 2.18 11.30
C ASN A 370 -9.90 3.22 10.35
N LYS A 371 -10.76 2.80 9.40
CA LYS A 371 -11.51 3.73 8.53
C LYS A 371 -12.46 4.63 9.33
N GLU A 372 -13.10 4.08 10.36
CA GLU A 372 -13.96 4.84 11.26
C GLU A 372 -13.15 5.84 12.10
N ALA A 373 -11.99 5.45 12.62
CA ALA A 373 -11.09 6.34 13.34
C ALA A 373 -10.63 7.52 12.47
N ILE A 374 -10.24 7.27 11.22
CA ILE A 374 -9.92 8.33 10.25
C ILE A 374 -11.09 9.31 10.11
N SER A 375 -12.30 8.81 9.91
CA SER A 375 -13.48 9.67 9.74
C SER A 375 -13.76 10.50 10.99
N LEU A 376 -13.66 9.92 12.18
CA LEU A 376 -13.90 10.62 13.44
C LEU A 376 -12.87 11.73 13.67
N ILE A 377 -11.60 11.46 13.39
CA ILE A 377 -10.51 12.43 13.58
C ILE A 377 -10.59 13.54 12.53
N ALA A 378 -10.89 13.21 11.27
CA ALA A 378 -10.95 14.17 10.17
C ALA A 378 -12.05 15.24 10.33
N ASP A 379 -13.15 14.88 11.00
CA ASP A 379 -14.32 15.75 11.24
C ASP A 379 -14.25 16.49 12.59
N PHE A 380 -13.31 16.12 13.47
CA PHE A 380 -13.26 16.67 14.83
C PHE A 380 -12.59 18.05 14.88
N VAL A 381 -13.31 19.03 15.44
CA VAL A 381 -12.79 20.36 15.78
C VAL A 381 -13.02 20.61 17.27
N PRO A 382 -11.96 20.85 18.08
CA PRO A 382 -12.09 21.18 19.49
C PRO A 382 -12.87 22.49 19.71
N LEU A 383 -13.74 22.54 20.73
CA LEU A 383 -14.35 23.78 21.20
C LEU A 383 -13.34 24.58 22.07
N MET A 384 -13.02 25.81 21.65
CA MET A 384 -11.94 26.64 22.24
C MET A 384 -12.15 27.05 23.70
N GLU A 385 -13.39 27.38 24.10
CA GLU A 385 -13.69 27.84 25.48
C GLU A 385 -13.49 26.73 26.52
N ASP A 386 -13.80 25.48 26.17
CA ASP A 386 -13.65 24.34 27.08
C ASP A 386 -12.23 23.74 27.09
N TYR A 387 -11.40 24.06 26.10
CA TYR A 387 -10.08 23.43 25.91
C TYR A 387 -9.02 24.00 26.88
N GLN A 388 -8.96 25.33 27.02
CA GLN A 388 -8.00 25.97 27.91
C GLN A 388 -8.32 25.75 29.39
N GLU A 389 -9.61 25.65 29.76
CA GLU A 389 -10.04 25.40 31.13
C GLU A 389 -9.90 23.92 31.55
N ARG A 390 -10.21 22.95 30.68
CA ARG A 390 -10.11 21.51 31.01
C ARG A 390 -8.67 20.98 31.04
N HIS A 391 -7.72 21.65 30.40
CA HIS A 391 -6.37 21.10 30.19
C HIS A 391 -5.24 21.86 30.90
N ALA A 392 -5.55 22.88 31.70
CA ALA A 392 -4.57 23.56 32.54
C ALA A 392 -4.06 22.70 33.74
N ALA A 393 -4.68 21.55 34.02
CA ALA A 393 -4.37 20.72 35.19
C ALA A 393 -3.92 19.26 34.90
N ASP A 394 -4.25 18.69 33.72
CA ASP A 394 -4.03 17.26 33.41
C ASP A 394 -3.17 16.98 32.15
N ALA A 395 -2.54 17.99 31.55
CA ALA A 395 -1.87 17.92 30.25
C ALA A 395 -0.57 17.07 30.18
N ALA A 396 -0.31 16.16 31.12
CA ALA A 396 0.97 15.44 31.14
C ALA A 396 0.90 14.03 31.72
N LYS A 397 -0.24 13.32 31.67
CA LYS A 397 -0.29 11.92 32.13
C LYS A 397 -1.02 11.03 31.15
N ASP A 398 -0.42 9.90 30.79
CA ASP A 398 -1.11 8.84 30.06
C ASP A 398 -2.10 8.08 30.95
N VAL A 399 -2.77 7.07 30.37
CA VAL A 399 -3.78 6.21 31.02
C VAL A 399 -3.24 5.49 32.28
N VAL A 400 -1.91 5.42 32.45
CA VAL A 400 -1.22 4.78 33.59
C VAL A 400 -0.46 5.78 34.48
N GLY A 401 -0.62 7.09 34.25
CA GLY A 401 -0.13 8.15 35.12
C GLY A 401 1.30 8.66 34.84
N ASN A 402 1.92 8.27 33.72
CA ASN A 402 3.31 8.65 33.38
C ASN A 402 3.41 9.93 32.55
N TYR A 403 4.50 10.69 32.75
CA TYR A 403 4.76 11.99 32.12
C TYR A 403 5.09 11.86 30.62
N MET A 404 4.35 12.56 29.76
CA MET A 404 4.54 12.50 28.30
C MET A 404 5.65 13.45 27.83
N PRO A 405 6.54 13.03 26.89
CA PRO A 405 7.50 13.93 26.26
C PRO A 405 6.85 14.77 25.15
N GLY A 406 6.82 16.10 25.33
CA GLY A 406 6.45 17.10 24.31
C GLY A 406 4.94 17.26 24.08
N GLU A 407 4.51 18.43 23.60
CA GLU A 407 3.16 18.62 23.06
C GLU A 407 3.18 18.22 21.56
N PRO A 408 2.73 17.02 21.16
CA PRO A 408 2.71 16.60 19.75
C PRO A 408 1.63 17.32 18.92
N TYR A 409 1.07 18.40 19.45
CA TYR A 409 -0.20 18.94 19.04
C TYR A 409 -0.02 20.36 18.53
N GLY A 410 0.13 20.49 17.20
CA GLY A 410 0.10 21.78 16.53
C GLY A 410 -1.24 22.53 16.72
N ASP A 411 -1.57 23.43 15.80
CA ASP A 411 -2.77 24.27 15.90
C ASP A 411 -4.08 23.44 15.98
N ARG A 412 -4.63 23.30 17.19
CA ARG A 412 -5.88 22.59 17.50
C ARG A 412 -7.15 23.36 17.10
N THR A 413 -7.04 24.52 16.45
CA THR A 413 -8.22 25.24 15.93
C THR A 413 -8.76 24.67 14.62
N LYS A 414 -8.03 23.72 14.01
CA LYS A 414 -8.38 23.11 12.73
C LYS A 414 -8.42 21.58 12.84
N PRO A 415 -9.31 20.93 12.10
CA PRO A 415 -9.36 19.47 12.09
C PRO A 415 -8.12 18.91 11.36
N LEU A 416 -7.53 17.85 11.91
CA LEU A 416 -6.29 17.24 11.41
C LEU A 416 -6.43 16.74 9.97
N TYR A 417 -5.31 16.69 9.25
CA TYR A 417 -5.18 15.87 8.06
C TYR A 417 -5.04 14.41 8.46
N CYS A 418 -5.62 13.53 7.66
CA CYS A 418 -5.61 12.10 7.91
C CYS A 418 -5.28 11.39 6.60
N GLN A 419 -4.40 10.40 6.69
CA GLN A 419 -4.06 9.49 5.59
C GLN A 419 -4.22 8.05 6.07
N GLY A 420 -4.72 7.18 5.19
CA GLY A 420 -4.92 5.75 5.47
C GLY A 420 -4.63 4.89 4.25
N TYR A 421 -3.70 3.94 4.40
CA TYR A 421 -3.40 2.91 3.42
C TYR A 421 -3.57 1.52 4.05
N PHE A 422 -4.09 0.56 3.30
CA PHE A 422 -4.43 -0.77 3.81
C PHE A 422 -3.83 -1.85 2.91
N ALA A 423 -2.84 -2.57 3.43
CA ALA A 423 -2.26 -3.73 2.79
C ALA A 423 -3.09 -4.97 3.16
N TYR A 424 -3.56 -5.70 2.13
CA TYR A 424 -4.34 -6.92 2.28
C TYR A 424 -3.58 -8.11 1.73
N ASP A 425 -3.70 -9.24 2.42
CA ASP A 425 -3.25 -10.55 1.94
C ASP A 425 -4.14 -11.05 0.77
N ALA A 426 -3.57 -11.87 -0.11
CA ALA A 426 -4.30 -12.60 -1.16
C ALA A 426 -5.28 -13.63 -0.57
N LYS A 427 -5.05 -14.08 0.67
CA LYS A 427 -5.92 -15.00 1.41
C LYS A 427 -7.24 -14.32 1.79
N LYS A 428 -8.32 -14.66 1.07
CA LYS A 428 -9.68 -14.10 1.26
C LYS A 428 -10.28 -14.23 2.67
N SER A 429 -9.82 -15.16 3.49
CA SER A 429 -10.33 -15.37 4.86
C SER A 429 -9.17 -15.65 5.79
N GLY A 430 -9.10 -14.95 6.93
CA GLY A 430 -8.00 -15.08 7.89
C GLY A 430 -6.61 -14.80 7.31
N GLY A 431 -6.53 -13.95 6.28
CA GLY A 431 -5.27 -13.40 5.80
C GLY A 431 -4.77 -12.28 6.71
N LEU A 432 -3.50 -11.90 6.58
CA LEU A 432 -2.97 -10.72 7.27
C LEU A 432 -3.59 -9.44 6.68
N THR A 433 -3.82 -8.45 7.53
CA THR A 433 -4.07 -7.07 7.11
C THR A 433 -3.14 -6.14 7.87
N VAL A 434 -2.48 -5.23 7.17
CA VAL A 434 -1.64 -4.18 7.78
C VAL A 434 -2.22 -2.83 7.39
N SER A 435 -2.66 -2.06 8.38
CA SER A 435 -3.15 -0.69 8.15
C SER A 435 -2.05 0.30 8.50
N HIS A 436 -1.83 1.29 7.64
CA HIS A 436 -0.91 2.40 7.85
C HIS A 436 -1.72 3.69 7.92
N LEU A 437 -1.71 4.34 9.09
CA LEU A 437 -2.45 5.58 9.31
C LEU A 437 -1.49 6.71 9.66
N ARG A 438 -1.73 7.91 9.14
CA ARG A 438 -1.01 9.13 9.51
C ARG A 438 -2.00 10.23 9.89
N PHE A 439 -1.66 10.99 10.93
CA PHE A 439 -2.47 12.11 11.43
C PHE A 439 -1.56 13.30 11.73
N GLY A 440 -1.91 14.49 11.25
CA GLY A 440 -1.05 15.65 11.37
C GLY A 440 -1.79 16.97 11.15
N SER A 441 -1.19 18.06 11.62
CA SER A 441 -1.76 19.41 11.45
C SER A 441 -1.48 20.00 10.07
N SER A 442 -0.47 19.48 9.37
CA SER A 442 -0.10 19.80 7.99
C SER A 442 -0.64 18.77 7.01
N GLN A 443 -0.75 19.14 5.74
CA GLN A 443 -1.13 18.23 4.66
C GLN A 443 -0.17 17.04 4.60
N ILE A 444 -0.71 15.84 4.39
CA ILE A 444 0.03 14.58 4.37
C ILE A 444 -0.10 13.98 2.97
N ASP A 445 0.97 14.05 2.19
CA ASP A 445 1.08 13.46 0.87
C ASP A 445 2.23 12.45 0.85
N SER A 446 2.15 11.45 1.73
CA SER A 446 3.22 10.46 1.96
C SER A 446 2.84 9.08 1.37
N PRO A 447 2.82 8.88 0.03
CA PRO A 447 2.31 7.67 -0.62
C PRO A 447 3.31 6.50 -0.58
N TYR A 448 3.80 6.18 0.61
CA TYR A 448 4.63 5.01 0.94
C TYR A 448 4.13 4.35 2.24
N SER A 449 4.52 3.09 2.46
CA SER A 449 4.23 2.38 3.72
C SER A 449 5.02 2.99 4.87
N ILE A 450 4.43 3.04 6.07
CA ILE A 450 5.13 3.51 7.27
C ILE A 450 6.28 2.56 7.61
N ASP A 451 7.47 3.14 7.77
CA ASP A 451 8.70 2.47 8.21
C ASP A 451 9.23 3.02 9.57
N MET A 452 8.60 4.09 10.10
CA MET A 452 8.85 4.68 11.43
C MET A 452 7.55 5.06 12.18
N ALA A 453 6.93 4.07 12.82
CA ALA A 453 5.65 4.21 13.53
C ALA A 453 5.81 4.68 14.98
N ASP A 454 4.96 5.63 15.41
CA ASP A 454 4.73 5.98 16.82
C ASP A 454 4.03 4.87 17.59
N TYR A 455 3.08 4.23 16.91
CA TYR A 455 2.16 3.27 17.51
C TYR A 455 2.03 2.06 16.60
N VAL A 456 2.30 0.88 17.15
CA VAL A 456 2.07 -0.40 16.46
C VAL A 456 1.10 -1.24 17.29
N ALA A 457 0.01 -1.71 16.68
CA ALA A 457 -0.93 -2.61 17.32
C ALA A 457 -0.95 -3.99 16.65
N CYS A 458 -0.90 -5.03 17.46
CA CYS A 458 -1.08 -6.42 17.07
C CYS A 458 -2.41 -6.94 17.65
N HIS A 459 -3.39 -7.17 16.78
CA HIS A 459 -4.74 -7.59 17.19
C HIS A 459 -4.87 -9.12 17.28
N ASN A 460 -3.84 -9.88 16.89
CA ASN A 460 -3.82 -11.33 16.94
C ASN A 460 -2.45 -11.84 17.45
N PRO A 461 -2.40 -12.46 18.65
CA PRO A 461 -1.13 -12.78 19.30
C PRO A 461 -0.28 -13.80 18.54
N ARG A 462 -0.89 -14.58 17.63
CA ARG A 462 -0.15 -15.53 16.77
C ARG A 462 0.82 -14.86 15.81
N TYR A 463 0.66 -13.58 15.56
CA TYR A 463 1.55 -12.82 14.69
C TYR A 463 2.92 -12.60 15.31
N LEU A 464 3.07 -12.66 16.64
CA LEU A 464 4.36 -12.58 17.33
C LEU A 464 5.35 -13.63 16.79
N GLN A 465 4.86 -14.81 16.40
CA GLN A 465 5.69 -15.92 15.93
C GLN A 465 5.85 -15.95 14.40
N LYS A 466 5.28 -14.98 13.67
CA LYS A 466 5.22 -15.01 12.20
C LYS A 466 5.74 -13.77 11.52
N TYR A 467 5.58 -12.61 12.13
CA TYR A 467 5.87 -11.32 11.53
C TYR A 467 6.70 -10.50 12.51
N ASP A 468 7.75 -9.86 12.00
CA ASP A 468 8.42 -8.82 12.76
C ASP A 468 7.57 -7.54 12.71
N MET A 469 6.94 -7.22 13.83
CA MET A 469 6.07 -6.05 13.97
C MET A 469 6.77 -4.89 14.69
N VAL A 470 7.99 -5.10 15.20
CA VAL A 470 8.74 -4.09 15.98
C VAL A 470 9.91 -3.50 15.21
N GLU A 471 10.22 -4.05 14.03
CA GLU A 471 11.22 -3.50 13.11
C GLU A 471 11.00 -2.01 12.83
N ASN A 472 9.76 -1.62 12.54
CA ASN A 472 9.40 -0.28 12.09
C ASN A 472 8.87 0.64 13.21
N ILE A 473 8.92 0.22 14.48
CA ILE A 473 8.58 1.12 15.59
C ILE A 473 9.73 2.10 15.84
N ARG A 474 9.42 3.36 16.15
CA ARG A 474 10.42 4.36 16.53
C ARG A 474 10.88 4.18 17.98
N ASP A 475 11.98 4.83 18.31
CA ASP A 475 12.43 4.96 19.69
C ASP A 475 11.36 5.65 20.56
N ASN A 476 11.10 5.10 21.74
CA ASN A 476 10.05 5.54 22.67
C ASN A 476 8.61 5.37 22.14
N GLY A 477 8.42 4.60 21.07
CA GLY A 477 7.09 4.29 20.54
C GLY A 477 6.26 3.39 21.47
N VAL A 478 5.02 3.12 21.04
CA VAL A 478 4.08 2.26 21.74
C VAL A 478 3.81 0.98 20.94
N PHE A 479 3.94 -0.18 21.60
CA PHE A 479 3.51 -1.47 21.06
C PHE A 479 2.31 -1.99 21.86
N MET A 480 1.17 -2.14 21.19
CA MET A 480 -0.09 -2.60 21.77
C MET A 480 -0.41 -4.03 21.33
N LEU A 481 -0.54 -4.96 22.26
CA LEU A 481 -0.86 -6.37 22.00
C LEU A 481 -2.27 -6.73 22.50
N ASN A 482 -3.02 -7.43 21.67
CA ASN A 482 -4.21 -8.17 22.09
C ASN A 482 -3.82 -9.62 22.41
N SER A 483 -3.80 -10.00 23.68
CA SER A 483 -3.50 -11.38 24.10
C SER A 483 -3.98 -11.70 25.51
N GLU A 484 -4.15 -12.99 25.79
CA GLU A 484 -4.34 -13.50 27.14
C GLU A 484 -3.10 -13.40 28.06
N TYR A 485 -1.94 -12.95 27.55
CA TYR A 485 -0.67 -12.88 28.28
C TYR A 485 -0.59 -11.65 29.19
N THR A 486 -1.36 -11.69 30.28
CA THR A 486 -1.55 -10.53 31.17
C THR A 486 -0.39 -10.31 32.15
N THR A 487 0.53 -11.26 32.27
CA THR A 487 1.70 -11.17 33.17
C THR A 487 3.02 -11.06 32.40
N LEU A 488 4.04 -10.47 33.02
CA LEU A 488 5.39 -10.41 32.43
C LEU A 488 5.94 -11.82 32.15
N GLU A 489 5.70 -12.79 33.04
CA GLU A 489 6.16 -14.17 32.86
C GLU A 489 5.55 -14.83 31.62
N GLU A 490 4.24 -14.66 31.41
CA GLU A 490 3.57 -15.15 30.20
C GLU A 490 4.06 -14.43 28.95
N MET A 491 4.28 -13.11 29.04
CA MET A 491 4.80 -12.32 27.92
C MET A 491 6.21 -12.77 27.52
N GLU A 492 7.11 -12.97 28.50
CA GLU A 492 8.48 -13.42 28.27
C GLU A 492 8.55 -14.80 27.62
N LYS A 493 7.57 -15.66 27.91
CA LYS A 493 7.44 -17.01 27.34
C LYS A 493 6.97 -17.00 25.89
N HIS A 494 6.07 -16.11 25.51
CA HIS A 494 5.45 -16.12 24.17
C HIS A 494 6.02 -15.08 23.21
N MET A 495 6.72 -14.06 23.69
CA MET A 495 7.37 -13.06 22.85
C MET A 495 8.77 -13.53 22.42
N PRO A 496 9.08 -13.54 21.11
CA PRO A 496 10.40 -13.95 20.62
C PRO A 496 11.55 -13.11 21.17
N ALA A 497 12.75 -13.69 21.26
CA ALA A 497 13.94 -13.01 21.78
C ALA A 497 14.31 -11.75 20.98
N HIS A 498 14.30 -11.82 19.64
CA HIS A 498 14.60 -10.67 18.78
C HIS A 498 13.62 -9.51 19.00
N MET A 499 12.32 -9.79 19.15
CA MET A 499 11.33 -8.75 19.43
C MET A 499 11.55 -8.13 20.82
N LYS A 500 11.84 -8.94 21.85
CA LYS A 500 12.17 -8.44 23.20
C LYS A 500 13.40 -7.51 23.16
N ALA A 501 14.45 -7.91 22.45
CA ALA A 501 15.67 -7.11 22.30
C ALA A 501 15.37 -5.79 21.56
N ALA A 502 14.63 -5.83 20.46
CA ALA A 502 14.25 -4.64 19.69
C ALA A 502 13.38 -3.67 20.50
N LEU A 503 12.38 -4.17 21.25
CA LEU A 503 11.55 -3.35 22.14
C LEU A 503 12.41 -2.65 23.19
N ALA A 504 13.34 -3.37 23.82
CA ALA A 504 14.21 -2.83 24.84
C ALA A 504 15.24 -1.83 24.28
N ALA A 505 15.84 -2.12 23.13
CA ALA A 505 16.80 -1.24 22.46
C ALA A 505 16.18 0.11 22.08
N LYS A 506 14.93 0.10 21.65
CA LYS A 506 14.18 1.29 21.25
C LYS A 506 13.39 1.92 22.41
N ASN A 507 13.55 1.46 23.66
CA ASN A 507 12.78 1.94 24.81
C ASN A 507 11.25 1.97 24.56
N VAL A 508 10.71 0.93 23.93
CA VAL A 508 9.30 0.87 23.53
C VAL A 508 8.41 0.58 24.72
N ARG A 509 7.28 1.26 24.79
CA ARG A 509 6.26 1.02 25.80
C ARG A 509 5.33 -0.10 25.37
N LEU A 510 5.32 -1.19 26.14
CA LEU A 510 4.55 -2.39 25.83
C LEU A 510 3.22 -2.39 26.59
N PHE A 511 2.11 -2.37 25.87
CA PHE A 511 0.76 -2.51 26.42
C PHE A 511 0.13 -3.83 25.99
N ASN A 512 -0.68 -4.42 26.87
CA ASN A 512 -1.45 -5.62 26.58
C ASN A 512 -2.90 -5.51 27.07
N ILE A 513 -3.81 -6.15 26.35
CA ILE A 513 -5.21 -6.37 26.77
C ILE A 513 -5.70 -7.73 26.30
N ASP A 514 -6.51 -8.41 27.11
CA ASP A 514 -7.32 -9.54 26.66
C ASP A 514 -8.65 -9.01 26.10
N ALA A 515 -8.65 -8.57 24.83
CA ALA A 515 -9.83 -7.96 24.24
C ALA A 515 -10.98 -8.95 24.06
N ILE A 516 -10.71 -10.26 23.97
CA ILE A 516 -11.76 -11.27 23.85
C ILE A 516 -12.52 -11.35 25.17
N LYS A 517 -11.82 -11.45 26.30
CA LYS A 517 -12.44 -11.45 27.63
C LYS A 517 -13.26 -10.17 27.88
N VAL A 518 -12.70 -9.00 27.57
CA VAL A 518 -13.41 -7.72 27.73
C VAL A 518 -14.67 -7.67 26.84
N ALA A 519 -14.60 -8.21 25.61
CA ALA A 519 -15.76 -8.27 24.72
C ALA A 519 -16.84 -9.24 25.22
N GLU A 520 -16.46 -10.39 25.78
CA GLU A 520 -17.38 -11.37 26.36
C GLU A 520 -18.10 -10.81 27.59
N GLU A 521 -17.37 -10.17 28.50
CA GLU A 521 -17.92 -9.53 29.70
C GLU A 521 -18.87 -8.37 29.36
N ALA A 522 -18.60 -7.65 28.25
CA ALA A 522 -19.49 -6.62 27.72
C ALA A 522 -20.67 -7.15 26.87
N GLY A 523 -20.75 -8.46 26.61
CA GLY A 523 -21.82 -9.08 25.82
C GLY A 523 -21.68 -8.91 24.30
N LEU A 524 -20.49 -8.57 23.80
CA LEU A 524 -20.18 -8.39 22.37
C LEU A 524 -19.71 -9.67 21.68
N GLY A 525 -19.51 -10.76 22.43
CA GLY A 525 -18.97 -12.03 21.94
C GLY A 525 -17.51 -11.85 21.52
N GLN A 526 -17.12 -12.34 20.34
CA GLN A 526 -15.73 -12.31 19.87
C GLN A 526 -15.34 -11.03 19.10
N ARG A 527 -16.09 -9.93 19.28
CA ARG A 527 -15.87 -8.68 18.54
C ARG A 527 -14.95 -7.76 19.32
N VAL A 528 -13.67 -7.77 18.96
CA VAL A 528 -12.62 -7.00 19.64
C VAL A 528 -12.40 -5.60 19.06
N ASN A 529 -13.04 -5.28 17.94
CA ASN A 529 -12.77 -4.05 17.17
C ASN A 529 -12.96 -2.76 18.00
N MET A 530 -14.02 -2.66 18.81
CA MET A 530 -14.26 -1.47 19.64
C MET A 530 -13.23 -1.30 20.76
N ILE A 531 -12.77 -2.42 21.33
CA ILE A 531 -11.78 -2.44 22.42
C ILE A 531 -10.43 -2.01 21.87
N MET A 532 -10.00 -2.58 20.74
CA MET A 532 -8.74 -2.20 20.11
C MET A 532 -8.76 -0.75 19.59
N GLN A 533 -9.90 -0.28 19.10
CA GLN A 533 -10.06 1.13 18.72
C GLN A 533 -9.98 2.07 19.93
N THR A 534 -10.56 1.67 21.07
CA THR A 534 -10.46 2.43 22.32
C THR A 534 -9.02 2.49 22.82
N ALA A 535 -8.30 1.36 22.79
CA ALA A 535 -6.87 1.31 23.13
C ALA A 535 -6.03 2.22 22.21
N PHE A 536 -6.33 2.23 20.90
CA PHE A 536 -5.69 3.15 19.96
C PHE A 536 -5.88 4.61 20.37
N PHE A 537 -7.11 5.06 20.63
CA PHE A 537 -7.33 6.45 21.03
C PHE A 537 -6.67 6.80 22.37
N ALA A 538 -6.61 5.84 23.29
CA ALA A 538 -6.00 6.04 24.59
C ALA A 538 -4.45 6.13 24.55
N LEU A 539 -3.83 5.44 23.60
CA LEU A 539 -2.36 5.27 23.55
C LEU A 539 -1.66 5.96 22.38
N SER A 540 -2.35 6.21 21.27
CA SER A 540 -1.77 6.88 20.10
C SER A 540 -1.60 8.39 20.31
N HIS A 541 -2.30 8.93 21.30
CA HIS A 541 -2.28 10.34 21.61
C HIS A 541 -2.68 11.22 20.42
N VAL A 542 -3.43 10.75 19.42
CA VAL A 542 -3.85 11.58 18.28
C VAL A 542 -4.87 12.66 18.69
N LEU A 543 -5.71 12.35 19.69
CA LEU A 543 -6.68 13.26 20.29
C LEU A 543 -6.57 13.22 21.83
N PRO A 544 -7.04 14.26 22.55
CA PRO A 544 -7.26 14.17 23.98
C PRO A 544 -8.15 12.99 24.34
N LEU A 545 -7.83 12.28 25.41
CA LEU A 545 -8.54 11.06 25.80
C LEU A 545 -10.05 11.28 25.98
N ASP A 546 -10.43 12.31 26.74
CA ASP A 546 -11.84 12.59 27.02
C ASP A 546 -12.64 12.89 25.75
N ASP A 547 -12.08 13.70 24.85
CA ASP A 547 -12.71 14.04 23.58
C ASP A 547 -12.81 12.79 22.67
N ALA A 548 -11.76 11.97 22.63
CA ALA A 548 -11.77 10.72 21.88
C ALA A 548 -12.83 9.73 22.41
N MET A 549 -12.96 9.60 23.72
CA MET A 549 -13.98 8.74 24.33
C MET A 549 -15.40 9.24 24.05
N ALA A 550 -15.61 10.57 24.09
CA ALA A 550 -16.88 11.17 23.71
C ALA A 550 -17.23 10.89 22.24
N LEU A 551 -16.29 11.12 21.31
CA LEU A 551 -16.46 10.84 19.88
C LEU A 551 -16.80 9.37 19.60
N LEU A 552 -16.13 8.44 20.28
CA LEU A 552 -16.43 7.02 20.18
C LEU A 552 -17.87 6.71 20.62
N LYS A 553 -18.28 7.21 21.79
CA LYS A 553 -19.64 6.99 22.33
C LYS A 553 -20.72 7.59 21.42
N ASP A 554 -20.48 8.77 20.86
CA ASP A 554 -21.37 9.40 19.88
C ASP A 554 -21.47 8.60 18.58
N SER A 555 -20.33 8.09 18.07
CA SER A 555 -20.31 7.20 16.90
C SER A 555 -21.12 5.93 17.14
N ILE A 556 -20.95 5.31 18.31
CA ILE A 556 -21.69 4.11 18.74
C ILE A 556 -23.19 4.41 18.74
N ALA A 557 -23.63 5.52 19.34
CA ALA A 557 -25.04 5.91 19.37
C ALA A 557 -25.61 6.11 17.95
N LYS A 558 -24.88 6.78 17.07
CA LYS A 558 -25.29 7.01 15.67
C LYS A 558 -25.40 5.71 14.86
N LYS A 559 -24.43 4.80 15.03
CA LYS A 559 -24.31 3.56 14.25
C LYS A 559 -25.24 2.46 14.74
N TYR A 560 -25.37 2.31 16.06
CA TYR A 560 -26.09 1.22 16.71
C TYR A 560 -27.42 1.62 17.34
N GLY A 561 -27.77 2.90 17.38
CA GLY A 561 -29.05 3.36 17.96
C GLY A 561 -30.28 2.68 17.37
N LYS A 562 -30.26 2.34 16.07
CA LYS A 562 -31.34 1.58 15.40
C LYS A 562 -31.45 0.12 15.84
N LYS A 563 -30.44 -0.43 16.52
CA LYS A 563 -30.41 -1.82 17.01
C LYS A 563 -30.89 -1.97 18.46
N GLY A 564 -31.23 -0.86 19.12
CA GLY A 564 -31.76 -0.82 20.48
C GLY A 564 -30.72 -0.43 21.54
N ALA A 565 -31.21 0.09 22.68
CA ALA A 565 -30.40 0.61 23.77
C ALA A 565 -29.40 -0.42 24.31
N SER A 566 -29.81 -1.68 24.46
CA SER A 566 -28.93 -2.74 24.99
C SER A 566 -27.66 -2.96 24.14
N VAL A 567 -27.73 -2.74 22.82
CA VAL A 567 -26.55 -2.87 21.95
C VAL A 567 -25.65 -1.64 22.10
N VAL A 568 -26.23 -0.44 22.23
CA VAL A 568 -25.47 0.80 22.48
C VAL A 568 -24.77 0.72 23.83
N ASP A 569 -25.50 0.36 24.89
CA ASP A 569 -24.99 0.23 26.26
C ASP A 569 -23.84 -0.80 26.34
N ALA A 570 -23.97 -1.95 25.66
CA ALA A 570 -22.92 -2.96 25.58
C ALA A 570 -21.64 -2.44 24.92
N ASN A 571 -21.76 -1.64 23.86
CA ASN A 571 -20.58 -1.05 23.19
C ASN A 571 -19.97 0.07 24.03
N CYS A 572 -20.77 0.90 24.69
CA CYS A 572 -20.27 1.93 25.62
C CYS A 572 -19.56 1.30 26.83
N ALA A 573 -20.12 0.21 27.40
CA ALA A 573 -19.49 -0.54 28.47
C ALA A 573 -18.16 -1.16 28.02
N ALA A 574 -18.05 -1.62 26.76
CA ALA A 574 -16.78 -2.10 26.22
C ALA A 574 -15.72 -0.99 26.14
N VAL A 575 -16.09 0.24 25.79
CA VAL A 575 -15.18 1.40 25.83
C VAL A 575 -14.68 1.63 27.25
N ASP A 576 -15.59 1.72 28.23
CA ASP A 576 -15.23 2.00 29.63
C ASP A 576 -14.39 0.87 30.24
N ASN A 577 -14.76 -0.38 29.98
CA ASN A 577 -14.03 -1.56 30.47
C ASN A 577 -12.65 -1.71 29.81
N THR A 578 -12.44 -1.18 28.60
CA THR A 578 -11.13 -1.22 27.94
C THR A 578 -10.10 -0.47 28.77
N LEU A 579 -10.40 0.77 29.20
CA LEU A 579 -9.46 1.59 29.97
C LEU A 579 -9.07 0.93 31.30
N ALA A 580 -10.01 0.23 31.94
CA ALA A 580 -9.76 -0.47 33.20
C ALA A 580 -8.92 -1.76 33.04
N ASN A 581 -8.88 -2.35 31.84
CA ASN A 581 -8.18 -3.62 31.55
C ASN A 581 -6.96 -3.43 30.62
N LEU A 582 -6.59 -2.19 30.32
CA LEU A 582 -5.41 -1.87 29.54
C LEU A 582 -4.20 -1.82 30.48
N HIS A 583 -3.23 -2.71 30.27
CA HIS A 583 -2.10 -2.87 31.17
C HIS A 583 -0.78 -2.58 30.46
N GLU A 584 0.07 -1.73 31.07
CA GLU A 584 1.46 -1.59 30.66
C GLU A 584 2.29 -2.74 31.26
N ILE A 585 2.95 -3.51 30.40
CA ILE A 585 3.85 -4.60 30.82
C ILE A 585 5.22 -4.00 31.08
N GLN A 586 5.55 -3.83 32.34
CA GLN A 586 6.86 -3.37 32.78
C GLN A 586 7.89 -4.51 32.64
N TYR A 587 8.88 -4.33 31.78
CA TYR A 587 9.96 -5.30 31.52
C TYR A 587 11.34 -4.73 31.88
N ASP A 588 12.29 -5.61 32.18
CA ASP A 588 13.68 -5.23 32.46
C ASP A 588 14.43 -5.02 31.14
N GLN A 589 14.75 -3.76 30.84
CA GLN A 589 15.44 -3.37 29.61
C GLN A 589 16.78 -4.07 29.45
N GLN A 590 17.58 -4.18 30.52
CA GLN A 590 18.91 -4.80 30.43
C GLN A 590 18.81 -6.30 30.19
N LYS A 591 17.84 -6.96 30.85
CA LYS A 591 17.57 -8.39 30.65
C LYS A 591 17.12 -8.68 29.21
N TRP A 592 16.23 -7.86 28.67
CA TRP A 592 15.69 -8.07 27.32
C TRP A 592 16.70 -7.72 26.22
N LEU A 593 17.55 -6.71 26.42
CA LEU A 593 18.70 -6.44 25.56
C LEU A 593 19.69 -7.61 25.54
N ALA A 594 19.97 -8.21 26.71
CA ALA A 594 20.90 -9.34 26.81
C ALA A 594 20.34 -10.65 26.22
N ALA A 595 19.03 -10.76 25.98
CA ALA A 595 18.41 -11.96 25.44
C ALA A 595 18.91 -12.32 24.02
N GLU A 596 19.37 -11.32 23.25
CA GLU A 596 19.97 -11.53 21.92
C GLU A 596 21.34 -12.22 21.99
N SER A 597 22.09 -12.03 23.08
CA SER A 597 23.46 -12.56 23.24
C SER A 597 23.55 -14.06 23.58
N VAL A 598 22.41 -14.71 23.88
CA VAL A 598 22.34 -16.13 24.27
C VAL A 598 21.75 -17.02 23.17
N GLU A 599 20.99 -16.45 22.23
CA GLU A 599 20.41 -17.14 21.06
C GLU A 599 21.05 -16.61 19.76
N SER A 600 22.38 -16.55 19.68
CA SER A 600 23.06 -16.15 18.45
C SER A 600 23.16 -17.32 17.46
N VAL A 601 22.21 -17.45 16.53
CA VAL A 601 22.45 -17.95 15.15
C VAL A 601 21.37 -17.37 14.24
N GLU A 602 21.75 -16.43 13.38
CA GLU A 602 21.03 -15.94 12.19
C GLU A 602 19.61 -15.35 12.40
N SER A 603 19.36 -14.21 11.76
CA SER A 603 18.16 -13.38 11.82
C SER A 603 16.90 -14.00 11.17
N ASP A 604 16.74 -15.31 11.27
CA ASP A 604 15.54 -16.00 10.80
C ASP A 604 14.48 -15.94 11.89
N ILE A 605 13.42 -15.18 11.62
CA ILE A 605 12.13 -15.27 12.31
C ILE A 605 11.86 -16.75 12.53
N THR A 606 11.84 -17.19 13.79
CA THR A 606 11.64 -18.59 14.16
C THR A 606 10.24 -19.05 13.77
N VAL A 607 10.09 -19.42 12.50
CA VAL A 607 9.27 -20.57 12.12
C VAL A 607 9.82 -21.72 12.96
N GLU A 608 8.95 -22.61 13.45
CA GLU A 608 9.36 -23.86 14.08
C GLU A 608 10.65 -24.43 13.46
N PRO A 609 11.56 -25.04 14.25
CA PRO A 609 12.89 -25.44 13.81
C PRO A 609 12.80 -25.98 12.40
N VAL A 610 13.52 -25.33 11.48
CA VAL A 610 13.44 -25.60 10.04
C VAL A 610 13.46 -27.09 9.85
N ASP A 611 12.29 -27.66 9.56
CA ASP A 611 12.18 -29.08 9.31
C ASP A 611 13.03 -29.32 8.07
N GLU A 612 14.19 -29.95 8.26
CA GLU A 612 15.14 -30.19 7.17
C GLU A 612 14.50 -31.03 6.06
N GLU A 613 13.40 -31.73 6.36
CA GLU A 613 12.59 -32.50 5.41
C GLU A 613 11.66 -31.63 4.53
N ARG A 614 11.42 -30.34 4.86
CA ARG A 614 10.64 -29.43 4.00
C ARG A 614 11.38 -29.19 2.68
N PRO A 615 10.70 -29.26 1.52
CA PRO A 615 11.32 -28.95 0.23
C PRO A 615 11.94 -27.55 0.20
N GLY A 616 13.10 -27.39 -0.46
CA GLY A 616 13.81 -26.11 -0.54
C GLY A 616 12.92 -24.94 -0.99
N PHE A 617 12.10 -25.13 -2.03
CA PHE A 617 11.12 -24.12 -2.48
C PHE A 617 10.16 -23.64 -1.37
N ILE A 618 9.75 -24.52 -0.45
CA ILE A 618 8.87 -24.13 0.65
C ILE A 618 9.63 -23.21 1.61
N ARG A 619 10.85 -23.58 2.00
CA ARG A 619 11.64 -22.84 3.00
C ARG A 619 12.15 -21.51 2.45
N GLU A 620 12.82 -21.56 1.30
CA GLU A 620 13.56 -20.44 0.72
C GLU A 620 12.62 -19.43 0.04
N TRP A 621 11.47 -19.87 -0.48
CA TRP A 621 10.53 -19.00 -1.18
C TRP A 621 9.20 -18.82 -0.45
N LEU A 622 8.45 -19.90 -0.23
CA LEU A 622 7.07 -19.80 0.26
C LEU A 622 7.01 -19.25 1.70
N ASP A 623 7.85 -19.77 2.60
CA ASP A 623 7.89 -19.39 4.01
C ASP A 623 8.45 -17.96 4.14
N HIS A 624 9.49 -17.62 3.36
CA HIS A 624 10.08 -16.28 3.32
C HIS A 624 9.11 -15.19 2.79
N VAL A 625 8.39 -15.46 1.70
CA VAL A 625 7.33 -14.56 1.22
C VAL A 625 6.16 -14.54 2.23
N GLY A 626 5.85 -15.69 2.82
CA GLY A 626 4.77 -15.87 3.79
C GLY A 626 4.97 -15.09 5.10
N SER A 627 6.22 -14.84 5.51
CA SER A 627 6.60 -14.02 6.67
C SER A 627 6.65 -12.52 6.38
N GLN A 628 6.19 -12.09 5.19
CA GLN A 628 6.23 -10.70 4.70
C GLN A 628 7.65 -10.19 4.39
N ARG A 629 8.64 -11.09 4.24
CA ARG A 629 10.03 -10.74 3.89
C ARG A 629 10.36 -10.89 2.41
N GLY A 630 9.37 -11.10 1.54
CA GLY A 630 9.59 -11.23 0.09
C GLY A 630 10.23 -10.01 -0.60
N ASN A 631 10.39 -8.87 0.09
CA ASN A 631 11.18 -7.74 -0.42
C ASN A 631 12.69 -7.91 -0.25
N ASP A 632 13.13 -8.80 0.63
CA ASP A 632 14.53 -9.08 0.91
C ASP A 632 15.15 -9.99 -0.14
N LEU A 633 14.30 -10.73 -0.86
CA LEU A 633 14.71 -11.60 -1.95
C LEU A 633 15.41 -10.79 -3.05
N THR A 634 16.61 -11.23 -3.41
CA THR A 634 17.38 -10.63 -4.49
C THR A 634 16.82 -11.01 -5.86
N VAL A 635 17.25 -10.30 -6.91
CA VAL A 635 16.84 -10.62 -8.27
C VAL A 635 17.39 -11.99 -8.70
N ALA A 636 18.56 -12.42 -8.23
CA ALA A 636 19.07 -13.77 -8.50
C ALA A 636 18.19 -14.86 -7.85
N GLU A 637 17.79 -14.67 -6.59
CA GLU A 637 16.91 -15.60 -5.87
C GLU A 637 15.53 -15.68 -6.55
N ALA A 638 14.93 -14.54 -6.88
CA ALA A 638 13.70 -14.45 -7.65
C ALA A 638 13.83 -14.93 -9.10
N GLY A 639 15.04 -14.85 -9.67
CA GLY A 639 15.39 -15.32 -11.00
C GLY A 639 15.08 -16.79 -11.23
N THR A 640 15.15 -17.60 -10.17
CA THR A 640 14.77 -19.03 -10.20
C THR A 640 13.29 -19.23 -10.58
N GLN A 641 12.45 -18.21 -10.40
CA GLN A 641 11.01 -18.24 -10.66
C GLN A 641 10.59 -17.55 -11.96
N VAL A 642 11.53 -17.12 -12.82
CA VAL A 642 11.24 -16.37 -14.08
C VAL A 642 10.27 -17.11 -15.01
N TYR A 643 10.23 -18.43 -14.97
CA TYR A 643 9.30 -19.25 -15.77
C TYR A 643 7.93 -19.49 -15.11
N GLU A 644 7.69 -18.93 -13.92
CA GLU A 644 6.47 -19.12 -13.12
C GLU A 644 6.15 -20.60 -12.84
N ARG A 645 7.19 -21.44 -12.71
CA ARG A 645 7.05 -22.89 -12.50
C ARG A 645 7.07 -23.26 -11.03
N TYR A 646 5.94 -23.06 -10.38
CA TYR A 646 5.76 -23.43 -8.97
C TYR A 646 5.47 -24.94 -8.80
N PRO A 647 6.07 -25.61 -7.79
CA PRO A 647 5.73 -26.99 -7.48
C PRO A 647 4.27 -27.12 -7.02
N VAL A 648 3.64 -28.26 -7.34
CA VAL A 648 2.28 -28.56 -6.87
C VAL A 648 2.28 -29.02 -5.41
N GLY A 649 1.14 -28.91 -4.73
CA GLY A 649 0.97 -29.44 -3.36
C GLY A 649 1.58 -28.58 -2.24
N THR A 650 2.06 -27.38 -2.55
CA THR A 650 2.68 -26.44 -1.59
C THR A 650 1.74 -26.02 -0.46
N SER A 651 0.42 -25.92 -0.72
CA SER A 651 -0.57 -25.60 0.32
C SER A 651 -0.59 -26.56 1.51
N ALA A 652 -0.08 -27.79 1.35
CA ALA A 652 0.01 -28.76 2.44
C ALA A 652 0.92 -28.28 3.59
N TYR A 653 1.83 -27.35 3.32
CA TYR A 653 2.84 -26.84 4.26
C TYR A 653 2.46 -25.53 4.96
N GLU A 654 1.38 -24.86 4.55
CA GLU A 654 1.01 -23.54 5.10
C GLU A 654 0.48 -23.61 6.55
N LYS A 655 -0.27 -24.68 6.89
CA LYS A 655 -0.83 -24.97 8.22
C LYS A 655 -1.33 -23.73 8.98
N ARG A 656 -2.19 -22.95 8.32
CA ARG A 656 -2.52 -21.57 8.72
C ARG A 656 -3.19 -21.43 10.10
N GLY A 657 -3.96 -22.44 10.52
CA GLY A 657 -4.59 -22.52 11.83
C GLY A 657 -5.70 -21.51 12.10
N ILE A 658 -6.36 -20.96 11.08
CA ILE A 658 -7.24 -19.79 11.24
C ILE A 658 -8.64 -20.09 11.83
N ALA A 659 -9.02 -21.36 11.97
CA ALA A 659 -10.33 -21.72 12.49
C ALA A 659 -10.42 -21.47 14.00
N VAL A 660 -11.46 -20.74 14.41
CA VAL A 660 -11.86 -20.63 15.83
C VAL A 660 -12.45 -21.95 16.34
N ASN A 661 -13.22 -22.64 15.49
CA ASN A 661 -13.87 -23.91 15.82
C ASN A 661 -13.56 -24.95 14.75
N VAL A 662 -13.30 -26.20 15.16
CA VAL A 662 -12.99 -27.32 14.27
C VAL A 662 -13.96 -28.49 14.50
N PRO A 663 -14.23 -29.31 13.47
CA PRO A 663 -15.13 -30.45 13.60
C PRO A 663 -14.52 -31.52 14.51
N LEU A 664 -15.28 -31.98 15.50
CA LEU A 664 -14.95 -33.15 16.31
C LEU A 664 -15.76 -34.35 15.85
N TRP A 665 -15.10 -35.46 15.54
CA TRP A 665 -15.77 -36.66 15.08
C TRP A 665 -16.41 -37.45 16.24
N ASP A 666 -17.71 -37.72 16.14
CA ASP A 666 -18.46 -38.61 17.01
C ASP A 666 -18.65 -39.97 16.31
N GLU A 667 -17.81 -40.93 16.67
CA GLU A 667 -17.75 -42.24 16.05
C GLU A 667 -19.03 -43.06 16.23
N LYS A 668 -19.81 -42.78 17.29
CA LYS A 668 -21.04 -43.51 17.62
C LYS A 668 -22.20 -43.11 16.71
N LYS A 669 -22.19 -41.88 16.21
CA LYS A 669 -23.20 -41.34 15.28
C LYS A 669 -22.81 -41.51 13.81
N CYS A 670 -21.55 -41.83 13.53
CA CYS A 670 -21.04 -41.95 12.18
C CYS A 670 -21.62 -43.15 11.43
N ILE A 671 -22.28 -42.88 10.30
CA ILE A 671 -22.80 -43.91 9.39
C ILE A 671 -21.83 -44.26 8.24
N GLN A 672 -20.64 -43.66 8.20
CA GLN A 672 -19.59 -43.89 7.19
C GLN A 672 -20.01 -43.53 5.75
N CYS A 673 -20.80 -42.47 5.58
CA CYS A 673 -21.29 -42.04 4.27
C CYS A 673 -20.29 -41.21 3.44
N GLY A 674 -19.21 -40.71 4.04
CA GLY A 674 -18.21 -39.87 3.38
C GLY A 674 -18.68 -38.44 3.03
N MET A 675 -19.93 -38.07 3.32
CA MET A 675 -20.49 -36.77 2.94
C MET A 675 -19.76 -35.58 3.58
N CYS A 676 -19.24 -35.73 4.79
CA CYS A 676 -18.44 -34.69 5.46
C CYS A 676 -17.13 -34.39 4.73
N ALA A 677 -16.47 -35.42 4.18
CA ALA A 677 -15.26 -35.25 3.37
C ALA A 677 -15.60 -34.66 2.00
N PHE A 678 -16.67 -35.14 1.35
CA PHE A 678 -17.15 -34.61 0.07
C PHE A 678 -17.56 -33.13 0.15
N ALA A 679 -18.26 -32.74 1.21
CA ALA A 679 -18.76 -31.38 1.41
C ALA A 679 -17.66 -30.40 1.86
N CYS A 680 -16.47 -30.87 2.24
CA CYS A 680 -15.41 -30.01 2.73
C CYS A 680 -14.77 -29.23 1.58
N PRO A 681 -14.86 -27.89 1.54
CA PRO A 681 -14.30 -27.09 0.45
C PRO A 681 -12.76 -26.99 0.47
N HIS A 682 -12.11 -27.48 1.54
CA HIS A 682 -10.67 -27.38 1.75
C HIS A 682 -10.01 -28.76 1.96
N ALA A 683 -10.72 -29.86 1.71
CA ALA A 683 -10.23 -31.24 1.91
C ALA A 683 -9.62 -31.52 3.31
N VAL A 684 -10.13 -30.84 4.34
CA VAL A 684 -9.61 -30.93 5.72
C VAL A 684 -10.15 -32.14 6.47
N ILE A 685 -11.38 -32.55 6.18
CA ILE A 685 -11.99 -33.77 6.74
C ILE A 685 -11.79 -34.89 5.73
N ARG A 686 -11.17 -36.00 6.16
CA ARG A 686 -10.93 -37.17 5.31
C ARG A 686 -11.32 -38.44 6.04
N GLY A 687 -11.81 -39.41 5.27
CA GLY A 687 -12.08 -40.76 5.74
C GLY A 687 -10.92 -41.68 5.39
N PHE A 688 -10.49 -42.48 6.36
CA PHE A 688 -9.38 -43.42 6.21
C PHE A 688 -9.89 -44.84 6.45
N LEU A 689 -9.50 -45.74 5.55
CA LEU A 689 -9.61 -47.18 5.77
C LEU A 689 -8.24 -47.67 6.22
N VAL A 690 -8.21 -48.43 7.30
CA VAL A 690 -6.98 -48.83 7.99
C VAL A 690 -7.01 -50.33 8.21
N ASP A 691 -5.93 -51.02 7.86
CA ASP A 691 -5.80 -52.45 8.14
C ASP A 691 -5.36 -52.74 9.59
N LYS A 692 -5.10 -54.02 9.91
CA LYS A 692 -4.74 -54.41 11.28
C LYS A 692 -3.32 -54.02 11.67
N GLU A 693 -2.38 -53.98 10.74
CA GLU A 693 -0.99 -53.62 11.04
C GLU A 693 -0.86 -52.10 11.14
N GLU A 694 -1.49 -51.36 10.23
CA GLU A 694 -1.56 -49.89 10.29
C GLU A 694 -2.24 -49.43 11.59
N ALA A 695 -3.33 -50.09 12.01
CA ALA A 695 -4.04 -49.73 13.24
C ALA A 695 -3.18 -49.88 14.51
N LYS A 696 -2.16 -50.76 14.52
CA LYS A 696 -1.23 -50.90 15.65
C LYS A 696 -0.21 -49.77 15.72
N ALA A 697 0.08 -49.12 14.59
CA ALA A 697 1.05 -48.02 14.50
C ALA A 697 0.42 -46.65 14.82
N LEU A 698 -0.90 -46.58 15.00
CA LEU A 698 -1.58 -45.32 15.31
C LEU A 698 -1.45 -44.93 16.80
N PRO A 699 -1.39 -43.63 17.12
CA PRO A 699 -1.49 -43.15 18.49
C PRO A 699 -2.80 -43.59 19.16
N GLU A 700 -2.78 -43.82 20.48
CA GLU A 700 -3.96 -44.23 21.25
C GLU A 700 -5.13 -43.24 21.15
N SER A 701 -4.86 -41.97 20.87
CA SER A 701 -5.87 -40.92 20.68
C SER A 701 -6.68 -41.09 19.40
N VAL A 702 -6.22 -41.88 18.42
CA VAL A 702 -6.91 -42.07 17.14
C VAL A 702 -8.02 -43.09 17.31
N LYS A 703 -9.26 -42.63 17.17
CA LYS A 703 -10.43 -43.50 17.22
C LYS A 703 -10.65 -44.22 15.89
N LEU A 704 -11.07 -45.48 15.96
CA LEU A 704 -11.44 -46.29 14.80
C LEU A 704 -12.73 -47.06 15.07
N VAL A 705 -13.54 -47.26 14.03
CA VAL A 705 -14.73 -48.13 14.05
C VAL A 705 -14.61 -49.21 12.98
N LYS A 706 -15.38 -50.29 13.10
CA LYS A 706 -15.42 -51.32 12.06
C LYS A 706 -15.92 -50.74 10.73
N ALA A 707 -15.20 -50.96 9.63
CA ALA A 707 -15.62 -50.50 8.32
C ALA A 707 -16.90 -51.23 7.86
N LYS A 708 -17.85 -50.47 7.30
CA LYS A 708 -19.15 -50.93 6.78
C LYS A 708 -19.14 -50.87 5.25
N GLY A 709 -19.51 -51.95 4.59
CA GLY A 709 -19.63 -51.99 3.12
C GLY A 709 -19.11 -53.28 2.50
N ARG A 710 -19.44 -53.50 1.22
CA ARG A 710 -18.85 -54.59 0.42
C ARG A 710 -17.44 -54.19 0.01
N GLY A 711 -16.47 -55.10 0.14
CA GLY A 711 -15.06 -54.86 -0.25
C GLY A 711 -14.14 -54.35 0.86
N VAL A 712 -14.66 -53.94 2.03
CA VAL A 712 -13.86 -53.41 3.16
C VAL A 712 -13.83 -54.34 4.38
N LYS A 713 -14.11 -55.64 4.17
CA LYS A 713 -14.21 -56.61 5.26
C LYS A 713 -12.84 -56.83 5.88
N GLY A 714 -12.74 -56.61 7.20
CA GLY A 714 -11.49 -56.76 7.95
C GLY A 714 -10.72 -55.46 8.15
N LEU A 715 -11.17 -54.36 7.52
CA LEU A 715 -10.62 -53.02 7.71
C LEU A 715 -11.38 -52.26 8.82
N SER A 716 -10.69 -51.29 9.38
CA SER A 716 -11.21 -50.26 10.27
C SER A 716 -11.41 -48.96 9.50
N PHE A 717 -12.26 -48.09 10.03
CA PHE A 717 -12.59 -46.80 9.44
C PHE A 717 -12.45 -45.69 10.49
N GLY A 718 -11.84 -44.57 10.11
CA GLY A 718 -11.74 -43.36 10.92
C GLY A 718 -12.03 -42.11 10.08
N ILE A 719 -12.60 -41.09 10.71
CA ILE A 719 -12.60 -39.72 10.15
C ILE A 719 -11.55 -38.92 10.90
N GLN A 720 -10.64 -38.30 10.16
CA GLN A 720 -9.65 -37.38 10.73
C GLN A 720 -9.77 -36.01 10.07
N ALA A 721 -9.65 -34.97 10.88
CA ALA A 721 -9.60 -33.60 10.42
C ALA A 721 -8.16 -33.06 10.52
N SER A 722 -7.69 -32.36 9.49
CA SER A 722 -6.53 -31.48 9.59
C SER A 722 -6.96 -30.17 10.25
N VAL A 723 -6.69 -30.06 11.56
CA VAL A 723 -7.12 -28.92 12.38
C VAL A 723 -6.52 -27.62 11.87
N LEU A 724 -5.23 -27.62 11.51
CA LEU A 724 -4.50 -26.44 11.06
C LEU A 724 -4.89 -25.97 9.65
N ASP A 725 -5.49 -26.82 8.83
CA ASP A 725 -6.00 -26.43 7.50
C ASP A 725 -7.49 -26.05 7.55
N CYS A 726 -8.17 -26.28 8.68
CA CYS A 726 -9.57 -25.97 8.85
C CYS A 726 -9.82 -24.45 8.83
N THR A 727 -10.93 -24.06 8.22
CA THR A 727 -11.40 -22.67 8.16
C THR A 727 -12.68 -22.43 8.98
N GLY A 728 -13.14 -23.44 9.74
CA GLY A 728 -14.32 -23.35 10.59
C GLY A 728 -15.66 -23.30 9.85
N ILE A 729 -15.67 -23.51 8.53
CA ILE A 729 -16.88 -23.50 7.71
C ILE A 729 -17.76 -24.70 8.07
N ARG A 730 -19.02 -24.43 8.45
CA ARG A 730 -20.00 -25.45 8.86
C ARG A 730 -20.68 -26.21 7.70
N ALA A 731 -20.12 -26.16 6.49
CA ALA A 731 -20.76 -26.59 5.24
C ALA A 731 -21.13 -28.09 5.15
N GLY A 732 -20.67 -28.93 6.10
CA GLY A 732 -21.08 -30.34 6.20
C GLY A 732 -21.83 -30.71 7.50
N LEU A 733 -21.85 -29.84 8.51
CA LEU A 733 -22.37 -30.15 9.85
C LEU A 733 -23.85 -29.78 10.04
N HIS A 734 -24.38 -28.83 9.25
CA HIS A 734 -25.77 -28.37 9.39
C HIS A 734 -26.79 -29.20 8.60
N ARG A 735 -26.36 -30.07 7.68
CA ARG A 735 -27.25 -30.86 6.82
C ARG A 735 -27.32 -32.35 7.17
N TYR A 736 -26.45 -32.86 8.05
CA TYR A 736 -26.31 -34.29 8.32
C TYR A 736 -26.10 -34.61 9.79
#